data_AF-A0A7S2FGG1-F1
#
_entry.id   AF-A0A7S2FGG1-F1
#
_cell.length_a   1.000
_cell.length_b   1.000
_cell.length_c   1.000
_cell.angle_alpha   90.00
_cell.angle_beta   90.00
_cell.angle_gamma   90.00
#
_symmetry.space_group_name_H-M   'P 1'
#
loop_
_entity.id
_entity.type
_entity.pdbx_description
1 polymer ?
#
loop_
_entity_poly.entity_id
_entity_poly.type
_entity_poly.pdbx_seq_one_letter_code
_entity_poly.pdbx_strand_id
1 'polypeptide(L)'
;QVISKGMTRRAHFKVIVGAEVLRNVGFSAEELLDLCYAASELKEGGFEAFELKAAGYTAKDLHELGYAIKDMWAAEVPAKDLKVLGVSACDLRDGGYTAHHMKESQVFTLAELKEGRYRADELGKVGYKIPELRAAKFTALALRKALIFNVTMMRDGGYTAAEMKQANYDAKRLYDAGYKAHEAIEAGYTPAEMFTGGYGAIDMRSAGYTAAELRAVGYTLNALQGAFYTADELNEAGFSPQELKEAGTSLAQLKAANTPLHILKETGYTAGRLRKQGYTAAELAQGSPGRVDLSKSGVEPAPAPAPAPATALAPVPASSPPRRMSVAASVPAYSAHRRMSVAANGPLIMIVRKEDWGYTCKDLRVGGFSAAELRRGKVYYRIEEWRDASWPTRELMDGGYSAAEMMACGFMAAELRKDGCSIQDLVVSGIQIPELVEVGATLQELRDVGFTLPELREAGFPAAELLTVGFSAKELTECGYGVQALRDAGFGVLQLRTLGFSTDELKASGFGATAIKEVLMKFDKVPRGVVKKLKEFGFSDEEVESAGFSRKAVEAVNGSKSVRELKDAGYQVAELREYGLVVADLRGIYTVRTIHEQGYDLDELREGGMPVHVVQAVNGRSPKELHEAGYAAQVLRKVGFTLVELVDGGYTASELKHAGYGVPDLKEVGFTAAALNEAKFTSRQLHAARYGFKGMCQGG
;
A
#
# COMPACT_ATOMS: atom_id res chain seq x y z
N GLN A 1 44.60 -54.44 47.08
CA GLN A 1 45.61 -54.92 48.06
C GLN A 1 46.74 -55.77 47.45
N VAL A 2 46.47 -56.78 46.60
CA VAL A 2 47.54 -57.70 46.11
C VAL A 2 48.67 -56.97 45.37
N ILE A 3 48.30 -56.07 44.45
CA ILE A 3 49.23 -55.18 43.72
C ILE A 3 50.03 -54.28 44.69
N SER A 4 49.35 -53.63 45.65
CA SER A 4 49.97 -52.69 46.60
C SER A 4 50.86 -53.36 47.66
N LYS A 5 50.76 -54.69 47.82
CA LYS A 5 51.67 -55.52 48.64
C LYS A 5 52.77 -56.21 47.79
N GLY A 6 52.91 -55.85 46.51
CA GLY A 6 53.98 -56.33 45.62
C GLY A 6 53.88 -57.79 45.17
N MET A 7 52.85 -58.54 45.59
CA MET A 7 52.74 -59.99 45.35
C MET A 7 52.48 -60.35 43.87
N THR A 8 51.98 -59.42 43.08
CA THR A 8 51.84 -59.55 41.62
C THR A 8 52.27 -58.27 40.93
N ARG A 9 53.17 -58.35 39.94
CA ARG A 9 53.45 -57.23 39.02
C ARG A 9 52.16 -56.86 38.28
N ARG A 10 51.88 -55.56 38.04
CA ARG A 10 50.64 -55.08 37.39
C ARG A 10 50.31 -55.85 36.09
N ALA A 11 51.32 -56.09 35.25
CA ALA A 11 51.18 -56.86 34.01
C ALA A 11 50.72 -58.33 34.22
N HIS A 12 51.16 -59.00 35.30
CA HIS A 12 50.68 -60.36 35.60
C HIS A 12 49.25 -60.36 36.14
N PHE A 13 48.85 -59.31 36.87
CA PHE A 13 47.48 -59.19 37.39
C PHE A 13 46.45 -59.12 36.25
N LYS A 14 46.72 -58.30 35.22
CA LYS A 14 45.90 -58.21 33.99
C LYS A 14 45.71 -59.56 33.27
N VAL A 15 46.74 -60.41 33.25
CA VAL A 15 46.73 -61.71 32.58
C VAL A 15 45.93 -62.76 33.38
N ILE A 16 45.69 -62.51 34.68
CA ILE A 16 45.00 -63.43 35.61
C ILE A 16 43.53 -63.03 35.81
N VAL A 17 43.18 -61.74 35.70
CA VAL A 17 41.81 -61.24 35.90
C VAL A 17 41.43 -60.28 34.78
N GLY A 18 40.46 -60.67 33.95
CA GLY A 18 39.91 -59.82 32.89
C GLY A 18 38.96 -58.73 33.42
N ALA A 19 38.77 -57.66 32.64
CA ALA A 19 37.94 -56.52 33.01
C ALA A 19 36.46 -56.91 33.27
N GLU A 20 35.92 -57.88 32.54
CA GLU A 20 34.57 -58.45 32.75
C GLU A 20 34.38 -58.95 34.20
N VAL A 21 35.37 -59.66 34.74
CA VAL A 21 35.31 -60.21 36.10
C VAL A 21 35.32 -59.08 37.14
N LEU A 22 36.03 -57.98 36.86
CA LEU A 22 36.07 -56.82 37.74
C LEU A 22 34.78 -55.98 37.66
N ARG A 23 34.17 -55.83 36.47
CA ARG A 23 32.82 -55.23 36.31
C ARG A 23 31.79 -55.99 37.13
N ASN A 24 31.78 -57.32 37.03
CA ASN A 24 30.87 -58.19 37.79
C ASN A 24 31.12 -58.20 39.31
N VAL A 25 32.29 -57.76 39.78
CA VAL A 25 32.61 -57.56 41.21
C VAL A 25 32.30 -56.13 41.68
N GLY A 26 31.93 -55.23 40.77
CA GLY A 26 31.48 -53.86 41.06
C GLY A 26 32.54 -52.77 40.94
N PHE A 27 33.67 -53.02 40.27
CA PHE A 27 34.66 -51.97 39.97
C PHE A 27 34.16 -51.04 38.85
N SER A 28 34.40 -49.74 39.01
CA SER A 28 34.04 -48.73 38.00
C SER A 28 35.05 -48.68 36.84
N ALA A 29 34.65 -48.09 35.71
CA ALA A 29 35.56 -47.84 34.59
C ALA A 29 36.76 -46.97 35.01
N GLU A 30 36.54 -45.94 35.82
CA GLU A 30 37.58 -45.06 36.38
C GLU A 30 38.62 -45.83 37.20
N GLU A 31 38.16 -46.70 38.11
CA GLU A 31 39.05 -47.52 38.96
C GLU A 31 39.92 -48.48 38.15
N LEU A 32 39.42 -48.98 37.01
CA LEU A 32 40.20 -49.85 36.12
C LEU A 32 41.18 -49.04 35.24
N LEU A 33 40.85 -47.82 34.86
CA LEU A 33 41.78 -46.91 34.17
C LEU A 33 42.98 -46.53 35.07
N ASP A 34 42.74 -46.29 36.36
CA ASP A 34 43.80 -46.08 37.37
C ASP A 34 44.68 -47.33 37.58
N LEU A 35 44.11 -48.53 37.40
CA LEU A 35 44.85 -49.80 37.34
C LEU A 35 45.55 -50.04 35.98
N CYS A 36 45.49 -49.05 35.08
CA CYS A 36 46.09 -49.02 33.75
C CYS A 36 45.49 -50.03 32.76
N TYR A 37 44.22 -50.41 32.91
CA TYR A 37 43.49 -51.11 31.84
C TYR A 37 43.31 -50.20 30.62
N ALA A 38 43.44 -50.75 29.43
CA ALA A 38 43.23 -50.03 28.18
C ALA A 38 41.74 -49.98 27.84
N ALA A 39 41.26 -48.90 27.21
CA ALA A 39 39.83 -48.76 26.91
C ALA A 39 39.28 -49.85 25.96
N SER A 40 40.13 -50.49 25.15
CA SER A 40 39.79 -51.71 24.41
C SER A 40 39.54 -52.91 25.32
N GLU A 41 40.40 -53.13 26.34
CA GLU A 41 40.23 -54.19 27.35
C GLU A 41 38.94 -53.95 28.17
N LEU A 42 38.56 -52.70 28.41
CA LEU A 42 37.30 -52.34 29.09
C LEU A 42 36.08 -52.61 28.20
N LYS A 43 36.13 -52.24 26.92
CA LYS A 43 35.07 -52.57 25.95
C LYS A 43 34.89 -54.09 25.78
N GLU A 44 35.99 -54.83 25.68
CA GLU A 44 36.00 -56.30 25.66
C GLU A 44 35.49 -56.90 26.98
N GLY A 45 35.75 -56.24 28.10
CA GLY A 45 35.13 -56.50 29.40
C GLY A 45 33.65 -56.11 29.53
N GLY A 46 33.03 -55.68 28.43
CA GLY A 46 31.60 -55.37 28.37
C GLY A 46 31.19 -54.03 28.97
N PHE A 47 32.12 -53.13 29.30
CA PHE A 47 31.79 -51.78 29.79
C PHE A 47 31.06 -50.96 28.72
N GLU A 48 30.06 -50.20 29.13
CA GLU A 48 29.17 -49.44 28.23
C GLU A 48 29.70 -48.03 27.94
N ALA A 49 29.28 -47.45 26.82
CA ALA A 49 29.76 -46.14 26.37
C ALA A 49 29.46 -45.02 27.39
N PHE A 50 28.41 -45.14 28.21
CA PHE A 50 28.09 -44.17 29.26
C PHE A 50 29.07 -44.26 30.44
N GLU A 51 29.54 -45.45 30.78
CA GLU A 51 30.50 -45.71 31.87
C GLU A 51 31.88 -45.12 31.52
N LEU A 52 32.31 -45.29 30.26
CA LEU A 52 33.54 -44.66 29.76
C LEU A 52 33.40 -43.14 29.59
N LYS A 53 32.24 -42.62 29.15
CA LYS A 53 31.99 -41.17 29.08
C LYS A 53 32.04 -40.52 30.46
N ALA A 54 31.47 -41.17 31.49
CA ALA A 54 31.60 -40.73 32.88
C ALA A 54 33.07 -40.66 33.30
N ALA A 55 33.85 -41.70 32.96
CA ALA A 55 35.29 -41.77 33.14
C ALA A 55 36.13 -40.83 32.23
N GLY A 56 35.50 -39.81 31.62
CA GLY A 56 36.19 -38.74 30.89
C GLY A 56 36.49 -39.00 29.41
N TYR A 57 36.07 -40.13 28.83
CA TYR A 57 36.26 -40.40 27.39
C TYR A 57 35.38 -39.48 26.53
N THR A 58 35.97 -38.88 25.50
CA THR A 58 35.22 -38.00 24.58
C THR A 58 34.43 -38.81 23.56
N ALA A 59 33.48 -38.15 22.90
CA ALA A 59 32.74 -38.72 21.77
C ALA A 59 33.66 -39.26 20.66
N LYS A 60 34.83 -38.64 20.46
CA LYS A 60 35.85 -39.12 19.49
C LYS A 60 36.40 -40.47 19.91
N ASP A 61 36.85 -40.57 21.17
CA ASP A 61 37.53 -41.76 21.67
C ASP A 61 36.58 -42.97 21.69
N LEU A 62 35.31 -42.76 22.06
CA LEU A 62 34.26 -43.77 21.99
C LEU A 62 33.97 -44.24 20.56
N HIS A 63 34.10 -43.35 19.56
CA HIS A 63 33.94 -43.69 18.15
C HIS A 63 35.17 -44.44 17.60
N GLU A 64 36.39 -44.04 17.97
CA GLU A 64 37.63 -44.72 17.62
C GLU A 64 37.74 -46.12 18.27
N LEU A 65 37.16 -46.29 19.46
CA LEU A 65 36.92 -47.60 20.10
C LEU A 65 35.81 -48.42 19.42
N GLY A 66 35.07 -47.84 18.47
CA GLY A 66 34.05 -48.51 17.67
C GLY A 66 32.79 -48.93 18.46
N TYR A 67 32.34 -48.13 19.44
CA TYR A 67 31.01 -48.31 20.02
C TYR A 67 29.92 -48.03 18.98
N ALA A 68 28.76 -48.68 19.09
CA ALA A 68 27.66 -48.42 18.16
C ALA A 68 27.01 -47.07 18.48
N ILE A 69 26.47 -46.40 17.47
CA ILE A 69 25.85 -45.06 17.63
C ILE A 69 24.64 -45.10 18.58
N LYS A 70 23.99 -46.27 18.71
CA LYS A 70 22.96 -46.53 19.72
C LYS A 70 23.50 -46.48 21.17
N ASP A 71 24.73 -46.94 21.37
CA ASP A 71 25.40 -46.91 22.68
C ASP A 71 25.85 -45.48 22.98
N MET A 72 26.28 -44.73 21.96
CA MET A 72 26.59 -43.30 22.06
C MET A 72 25.33 -42.46 22.37
N TRP A 73 24.17 -42.85 21.83
CA TRP A 73 22.87 -42.28 22.20
C TRP A 73 22.51 -42.58 23.67
N ALA A 74 22.65 -43.84 24.11
CA ALA A 74 22.44 -44.23 25.50
C ALA A 74 23.42 -43.51 26.47
N ALA A 75 24.61 -43.17 26.00
CA ALA A 75 25.59 -42.35 26.69
C ALA A 75 25.32 -40.84 26.62
N GLU A 76 24.15 -40.38 26.13
CA GLU A 76 23.80 -38.96 26.00
C GLU A 76 24.85 -38.13 25.22
N VAL A 77 25.50 -38.70 24.20
CA VAL A 77 26.42 -37.95 23.33
C VAL A 77 25.58 -37.07 22.39
N PRO A 78 25.79 -35.74 22.32
CA PRO A 78 24.96 -34.89 21.49
C PRO A 78 25.31 -35.05 20.00
N ALA A 79 24.30 -35.01 19.13
CA ALA A 79 24.46 -35.24 17.68
C ALA A 79 25.46 -34.27 17.00
N LYS A 80 25.69 -33.08 17.59
CA LYS A 80 26.68 -32.10 17.13
C LYS A 80 28.11 -32.66 17.15
N ASP A 81 28.46 -33.48 18.16
CA ASP A 81 29.83 -33.98 18.34
C ASP A 81 30.08 -35.11 17.34
N LEU A 82 29.09 -35.98 17.13
CA LEU A 82 29.12 -37.06 16.15
C LEU A 82 29.19 -36.53 14.70
N LYS A 83 28.58 -35.36 14.42
CA LYS A 83 28.72 -34.67 13.13
C LYS A 83 30.17 -34.27 12.82
N VAL A 84 30.93 -33.83 13.83
CA VAL A 84 32.35 -33.47 13.68
C VAL A 84 33.21 -34.70 13.37
N LEU A 85 32.78 -35.89 13.80
CA LEU A 85 33.41 -37.18 13.49
C LEU A 85 33.01 -37.72 12.10
N GLY A 86 32.18 -37.01 11.34
CA GLY A 86 31.72 -37.43 10.01
C GLY A 86 30.55 -38.43 10.01
N VAL A 87 29.96 -38.75 11.17
CA VAL A 87 28.80 -39.64 11.26
C VAL A 87 27.60 -39.03 10.52
N SER A 88 26.93 -39.82 9.67
CA SER A 88 25.85 -39.30 8.82
C SER A 88 24.51 -39.19 9.58
N ALA A 89 23.60 -38.39 9.02
CA ALA A 89 22.27 -38.22 9.59
C ALA A 89 21.42 -39.52 9.57
N CYS A 90 21.68 -40.46 8.65
CA CYS A 90 20.99 -41.76 8.68
C CYS A 90 21.55 -42.69 9.75
N ASP A 91 22.87 -42.75 9.94
CA ASP A 91 23.48 -43.60 10.97
C ASP A 91 23.07 -43.13 12.37
N LEU A 92 22.95 -41.81 12.58
CA LEU A 92 22.37 -41.22 13.79
C LEU A 92 20.91 -41.62 13.99
N ARG A 93 20.09 -41.61 12.94
CA ARG A 93 18.69 -41.99 13.05
C ARG A 93 18.52 -43.48 13.38
N ASP A 94 19.34 -44.34 12.77
CA ASP A 94 19.35 -45.79 13.04
C ASP A 94 19.91 -46.10 14.44
N GLY A 95 20.79 -45.23 14.97
CA GLY A 95 21.20 -45.22 16.38
C GLY A 95 20.14 -44.68 17.36
N GLY A 96 19.01 -44.15 16.88
CA GLY A 96 17.88 -43.70 17.72
C GLY A 96 17.82 -42.18 17.99
N TYR A 97 18.68 -41.37 17.38
CA TYR A 97 18.54 -39.91 17.48
C TYR A 97 17.24 -39.43 16.81
N THR A 98 16.57 -38.46 17.45
CA THR A 98 15.28 -37.93 16.98
C THR A 98 15.46 -36.57 16.30
N ALA A 99 14.47 -36.15 15.51
CA ALA A 99 14.44 -34.82 14.89
C ALA A 99 14.60 -33.66 15.91
N HIS A 100 14.25 -33.88 17.19
CA HIS A 100 14.46 -32.91 18.27
C HIS A 100 15.96 -32.66 18.49
N HIS A 101 16.72 -33.72 18.72
CA HIS A 101 18.17 -33.65 19.00
C HIS A 101 18.94 -33.09 17.79
N MET A 102 18.46 -33.38 16.58
CA MET A 102 19.00 -32.80 15.35
C MET A 102 18.77 -31.28 15.29
N LYS A 103 17.58 -30.78 15.65
CA LYS A 103 17.30 -29.33 15.70
C LYS A 103 18.05 -28.62 16.83
N GLU A 104 18.12 -29.23 18.01
CA GLU A 104 18.87 -28.71 19.16
C GLU A 104 20.37 -28.55 18.85
N SER A 105 20.94 -29.46 18.05
CA SER A 105 22.34 -29.36 17.64
C SER A 105 22.65 -28.12 16.80
N GLN A 106 21.68 -27.64 16.02
CA GLN A 106 21.79 -26.57 15.01
C GLN A 106 22.87 -26.79 13.91
N VAL A 107 23.57 -27.93 13.87
CA VAL A 107 24.65 -28.19 12.88
C VAL A 107 24.11 -28.83 11.58
N PHE A 108 23.06 -29.64 11.65
CA PHE A 108 22.52 -30.35 10.49
C PHE A 108 21.61 -29.48 9.63
N THR A 109 21.81 -29.52 8.31
CA THR A 109 20.88 -28.88 7.38
C THR A 109 19.65 -29.76 7.14
N LEU A 110 18.50 -29.17 6.81
CA LEU A 110 17.29 -29.92 6.48
C LEU A 110 17.45 -30.84 5.25
N ALA A 111 18.42 -30.58 4.37
CA ALA A 111 18.78 -31.48 3.27
C ALA A 111 19.46 -32.76 3.80
N GLU A 112 20.44 -32.62 4.70
CA GLU A 112 21.08 -33.76 5.37
C GLU A 112 20.08 -34.57 6.20
N LEU A 113 19.11 -33.91 6.86
CA LEU A 113 18.06 -34.63 7.61
C LEU A 113 17.12 -35.40 6.66
N LYS A 114 16.82 -34.86 5.48
CA LYS A 114 16.05 -35.57 4.45
C LYS A 114 16.81 -36.79 3.92
N GLU A 115 18.12 -36.67 3.70
CA GLU A 115 19.01 -37.79 3.33
C GLU A 115 19.13 -38.83 4.46
N GLY A 116 19.19 -38.36 5.71
CA GLY A 116 19.02 -39.16 6.94
C GLY A 116 17.63 -39.79 7.13
N ARG A 117 16.76 -39.70 6.11
CA ARG A 117 15.41 -40.28 6.04
C ARG A 117 14.41 -39.68 7.04
N TYR A 118 14.75 -38.61 7.76
CA TYR A 118 13.83 -37.94 8.68
C TYR A 118 12.62 -37.40 7.93
N ARG A 119 11.43 -37.59 8.51
CA ARG A 119 10.16 -37.32 7.85
C ARG A 119 9.66 -35.91 8.13
N ALA A 120 8.85 -35.39 7.23
CA ALA A 120 8.26 -34.06 7.37
C ALA A 120 7.33 -33.93 8.58
N ASP A 121 6.72 -35.02 9.07
CA ASP A 121 5.92 -34.99 10.31
C ASP A 121 6.81 -34.89 11.56
N GLU A 122 7.93 -35.61 11.58
CA GLU A 122 8.93 -35.53 12.65
C GLU A 122 9.50 -34.12 12.75
N LEU A 123 9.91 -33.55 11.61
CA LEU A 123 10.47 -32.20 11.52
C LEU A 123 9.43 -31.10 11.81
N GLY A 124 8.20 -31.25 11.34
CA GLY A 124 7.12 -30.30 11.59
C GLY A 124 6.65 -30.27 13.05
N LYS A 125 6.57 -31.43 13.73
CA LYS A 125 6.29 -31.51 15.18
C LYS A 125 7.35 -30.80 16.02
N VAL A 126 8.60 -30.84 15.57
CA VAL A 126 9.75 -30.15 16.16
C VAL A 126 9.83 -28.67 15.71
N GLY A 127 8.86 -28.20 14.92
CA GLY A 127 8.66 -26.79 14.59
C GLY A 127 9.62 -26.26 13.52
N TYR A 128 9.95 -27.06 12.51
CA TYR A 128 10.46 -26.54 11.22
C TYR A 128 9.29 -26.06 10.34
N LYS A 129 9.45 -24.94 9.66
CA LYS A 129 8.38 -24.31 8.86
C LYS A 129 8.36 -24.81 7.42
N ILE A 130 7.19 -24.70 6.78
CA ILE A 130 6.99 -25.17 5.40
C ILE A 130 7.96 -24.53 4.38
N PRO A 131 8.30 -23.21 4.41
CA PRO A 131 9.32 -22.64 3.53
C PRO A 131 10.70 -23.28 3.69
N GLU A 132 11.08 -23.63 4.92
CA GLU A 132 12.37 -24.25 5.26
C GLU A 132 12.43 -25.69 4.72
N LEU A 133 11.35 -26.45 4.90
CA LEU A 133 11.18 -27.78 4.31
C LEU A 133 11.17 -27.73 2.77
N ARG A 134 10.58 -26.69 2.17
CA ARG A 134 10.59 -26.51 0.70
C ARG A 134 11.99 -26.18 0.17
N ALA A 135 12.76 -25.35 0.88
CA ALA A 135 14.16 -25.10 0.53
C ALA A 135 15.02 -26.38 0.55
N ALA A 136 14.74 -27.29 1.49
CA ALA A 136 15.31 -28.65 1.54
C ALA A 136 14.67 -29.65 0.55
N LYS A 137 13.85 -29.16 -0.40
CA LYS A 137 13.21 -29.94 -1.48
C LYS A 137 12.32 -31.07 -0.94
N PHE A 138 11.66 -30.91 0.21
CA PHE A 138 10.56 -31.81 0.59
C PHE A 138 9.39 -31.63 -0.40
N THR A 139 8.73 -32.73 -0.77
CA THR A 139 7.65 -32.71 -1.76
C THR A 139 6.30 -32.47 -1.09
N ALA A 140 5.34 -31.92 -1.83
CA ALA A 140 3.96 -31.77 -1.36
C ALA A 140 3.33 -33.12 -0.93
N LEU A 141 3.76 -34.25 -1.52
CA LEU A 141 3.34 -35.59 -1.09
C LEU A 141 3.90 -35.99 0.29
N ALA A 142 5.13 -35.57 0.62
CA ALA A 142 5.71 -35.78 1.95
C ALA A 142 4.99 -34.95 3.02
N LEU A 143 4.66 -33.69 2.70
CA LEU A 143 3.87 -32.82 3.58
C LEU A 143 2.42 -33.35 3.74
N ARG A 144 1.79 -33.81 2.66
CA ARG A 144 0.45 -34.46 2.73
C ARG A 144 0.43 -35.65 3.67
N LYS A 145 1.44 -36.51 3.61
CA LYS A 145 1.57 -37.69 4.49
C LYS A 145 1.81 -37.32 5.95
N ALA A 146 2.23 -36.08 6.25
CA ALA A 146 2.49 -35.63 7.61
C ALA A 146 1.24 -35.26 8.41
N LEU A 147 0.12 -34.97 7.73
CA LEU A 147 -1.21 -34.60 8.28
C LEU A 147 -1.27 -33.32 9.15
N ILE A 148 -0.16 -32.89 9.73
CA ILE A 148 -0.01 -31.63 10.50
C ILE A 148 0.02 -30.37 9.63
N PHE A 149 0.18 -30.53 8.31
CA PHE A 149 0.22 -29.42 7.35
C PHE A 149 -1.05 -29.40 6.49
N ASN A 150 -1.75 -28.26 6.50
CA ASN A 150 -2.91 -27.98 5.68
C ASN A 150 -2.54 -27.26 4.37
N VAL A 151 -3.41 -27.39 3.37
CA VAL A 151 -3.19 -26.95 1.98
C VAL A 151 -2.98 -25.44 1.87
N THR A 152 -3.59 -24.65 2.76
CA THR A 152 -3.36 -23.20 2.91
C THR A 152 -1.92 -22.89 3.29
N MET A 153 -1.41 -23.44 4.40
CA MET A 153 -0.01 -23.21 4.80
C MET A 153 0.99 -23.74 3.76
N MET A 154 0.63 -24.77 2.99
CA MET A 154 1.45 -25.23 1.86
C MET A 154 1.50 -24.18 0.74
N ARG A 155 0.39 -23.52 0.43
CA ARG A 155 0.33 -22.38 -0.50
C ARG A 155 1.12 -21.18 0.01
N ASP A 156 1.04 -20.87 1.30
CA ASP A 156 1.81 -19.78 1.94
C ASP A 156 3.32 -20.11 1.97
N GLY A 157 3.68 -21.40 2.03
CA GLY A 157 5.02 -21.92 1.75
C GLY A 157 5.42 -21.91 0.27
N GLY A 158 4.54 -21.40 -0.61
CA GLY A 158 4.75 -21.19 -2.04
C GLY A 158 4.53 -22.42 -2.93
N TYR A 159 4.06 -23.56 -2.40
CA TYR A 159 3.86 -24.77 -3.22
C TYR A 159 2.83 -24.51 -4.34
N THR A 160 3.15 -24.91 -5.57
CA THR A 160 2.31 -24.63 -6.74
C THR A 160 1.20 -25.67 -6.91
N ALA A 161 0.11 -25.30 -7.58
CA ALA A 161 -0.99 -26.22 -7.87
C ALA A 161 -0.52 -27.50 -8.61
N ALA A 162 0.55 -27.43 -9.40
CA ALA A 162 1.18 -28.56 -10.08
C ALA A 162 1.87 -29.51 -9.09
N GLU A 163 2.63 -28.99 -8.12
CA GLU A 163 3.18 -29.77 -7.01
C GLU A 163 2.06 -30.43 -6.19
N MET A 164 0.92 -29.74 -6.02
CA MET A 164 -0.26 -30.29 -5.35
C MET A 164 -0.97 -31.38 -6.16
N LYS A 165 -1.07 -31.27 -7.50
CA LYS A 165 -1.62 -32.35 -8.34
C LYS A 165 -0.73 -33.59 -8.32
N GLN A 166 0.59 -33.42 -8.38
CA GLN A 166 1.56 -34.52 -8.21
C GLN A 166 1.49 -35.18 -6.82
N ALA A 167 1.00 -34.47 -5.80
CA ALA A 167 0.71 -35.02 -4.47
C ALA A 167 -0.70 -35.65 -4.37
N ASN A 168 -1.42 -35.82 -5.48
CA ASN A 168 -2.78 -36.34 -5.63
C ASN A 168 -3.83 -35.57 -4.79
N TYR A 169 -3.67 -34.26 -4.60
CA TYR A 169 -4.75 -33.44 -4.04
C TYR A 169 -5.91 -33.33 -5.03
N ASP A 170 -7.12 -33.20 -4.51
CA ASP A 170 -8.34 -32.99 -5.27
C ASP A 170 -8.60 -31.48 -5.50
N ALA A 171 -9.27 -31.13 -6.61
CA ALA A 171 -9.51 -29.74 -6.99
C ALA A 171 -10.29 -28.95 -5.92
N LYS A 172 -11.16 -29.62 -5.15
CA LYS A 172 -11.88 -28.99 -4.03
C LYS A 172 -10.91 -28.49 -2.95
N ARG A 173 -9.94 -29.30 -2.52
CA ARG A 173 -8.94 -28.86 -1.53
C ARG A 173 -8.08 -27.70 -2.02
N LEU A 174 -7.86 -27.57 -3.34
CA LEU A 174 -7.19 -26.41 -3.92
C LEU A 174 -8.09 -25.16 -3.86
N TYR A 175 -9.38 -25.29 -4.21
CA TYR A 175 -10.38 -24.23 -4.08
C TYR A 175 -10.52 -23.74 -2.63
N ASP A 176 -10.67 -24.68 -1.67
CA ASP A 176 -10.77 -24.39 -0.23
C ASP A 176 -9.49 -23.71 0.34
N ALA A 177 -8.35 -23.87 -0.32
CA ALA A 177 -7.09 -23.15 -0.02
C ALA A 177 -6.87 -21.89 -0.88
N GLY A 178 -7.86 -21.51 -1.68
CA GLY A 178 -7.89 -20.28 -2.47
C GLY A 178 -7.05 -20.29 -3.75
N TYR A 179 -6.53 -21.44 -4.18
CA TYR A 179 -5.83 -21.56 -5.48
C TYR A 179 -6.79 -21.17 -6.62
N LYS A 180 -6.31 -20.36 -7.56
CA LYS A 180 -7.12 -19.80 -8.65
C LYS A 180 -7.33 -20.81 -9.78
N ALA A 181 -8.38 -20.60 -10.57
CA ALA A 181 -8.71 -21.52 -11.67
C ALA A 181 -7.55 -21.67 -12.67
N HIS A 182 -6.90 -20.57 -13.07
CA HIS A 182 -5.74 -20.63 -13.97
C HIS A 182 -4.59 -21.45 -13.38
N GLU A 183 -4.25 -21.26 -12.09
CA GLU A 183 -3.21 -22.04 -11.39
C GLU A 183 -3.52 -23.56 -11.47
N ALA A 184 -4.79 -23.95 -11.31
CA ALA A 184 -5.23 -25.34 -11.41
C ALA A 184 -5.25 -25.87 -12.87
N ILE A 185 -5.58 -25.03 -13.85
CA ILE A 185 -5.60 -25.43 -15.27
C ILE A 185 -4.17 -25.60 -15.80
N GLU A 186 -3.24 -24.71 -15.44
CA GLU A 186 -1.80 -24.85 -15.72
C GLU A 186 -1.20 -26.09 -15.02
N ALA A 187 -1.72 -26.44 -13.84
CA ALA A 187 -1.42 -27.70 -13.15
C ALA A 187 -2.07 -28.95 -13.78
N GLY A 188 -2.86 -28.78 -14.85
CA GLY A 188 -3.50 -29.86 -15.59
C GLY A 188 -4.74 -30.46 -14.92
N TYR A 189 -5.44 -29.72 -14.02
CA TYR A 189 -6.80 -30.09 -13.61
C TYR A 189 -7.78 -29.83 -14.74
N THR A 190 -8.70 -30.77 -14.96
CA THR A 190 -9.70 -30.72 -16.01
C THR A 190 -10.91 -29.88 -15.59
N PRO A 191 -11.67 -29.28 -16.53
CA PRO A 191 -12.90 -28.55 -16.22
C PRO A 191 -13.93 -29.36 -15.43
N ALA A 192 -14.01 -30.69 -15.62
CA ALA A 192 -14.89 -31.56 -14.85
C ALA A 192 -14.42 -31.77 -13.39
N GLU A 193 -13.11 -32.01 -13.18
CA GLU A 193 -12.52 -32.03 -11.83
C GLU A 193 -12.75 -30.68 -11.11
N MET A 194 -12.64 -29.57 -11.82
CA MET A 194 -12.82 -28.23 -11.25
C MET A 194 -14.28 -27.88 -10.95
N PHE A 195 -15.22 -28.25 -11.84
CA PHE A 195 -16.66 -28.11 -11.59
C PHE A 195 -17.08 -28.89 -10.34
N THR A 196 -16.67 -30.15 -10.22
CA THR A 196 -16.89 -30.94 -9.00
C THR A 196 -16.12 -30.42 -7.78
N GLY A 197 -15.03 -29.68 -8.01
CA GLY A 197 -14.27 -28.97 -6.98
C GLY A 197 -14.94 -27.71 -6.44
N GLY A 198 -15.96 -27.17 -7.12
CA GLY A 198 -16.68 -25.95 -6.73
C GLY A 198 -16.22 -24.66 -7.40
N TYR A 199 -15.33 -24.73 -8.41
CA TYR A 199 -14.96 -23.56 -9.21
C TYR A 199 -16.19 -23.05 -10.00
N GLY A 200 -16.45 -21.74 -9.94
CA GLY A 200 -17.59 -21.13 -10.60
C GLY A 200 -17.35 -20.86 -12.09
N ALA A 201 -18.42 -20.67 -12.86
CA ALA A 201 -18.31 -20.29 -14.28
C ALA A 201 -17.53 -18.98 -14.49
N ILE A 202 -17.56 -18.06 -13.50
CA ILE A 202 -16.73 -16.84 -13.47
C ILE A 202 -15.24 -17.19 -13.41
N ASP A 203 -14.86 -18.10 -12.50
CA ASP A 203 -13.47 -18.53 -12.35
C ASP A 203 -12.98 -19.25 -13.62
N MET A 204 -13.81 -20.13 -14.18
CA MET A 204 -13.49 -20.84 -15.44
C MET A 204 -13.35 -19.87 -16.63
N ARG A 205 -14.21 -18.84 -16.75
CA ARG A 205 -14.06 -17.80 -17.78
C ARG A 205 -12.80 -16.98 -17.60
N SER A 206 -12.42 -16.67 -16.36
CA SER A 206 -11.17 -15.95 -16.05
C SER A 206 -9.90 -16.71 -16.47
N ALA A 207 -10.03 -18.03 -16.71
CA ALA A 207 -8.97 -18.89 -17.22
C ALA A 207 -9.16 -19.30 -18.70
N GLY A 208 -10.05 -18.62 -19.44
CA GLY A 208 -10.10 -18.67 -20.91
C GLY A 208 -11.12 -19.63 -21.55
N TYR A 209 -11.94 -20.35 -20.78
CA TYR A 209 -12.93 -21.28 -21.36
C TYR A 209 -14.12 -20.59 -22.05
N THR A 210 -14.63 -21.20 -23.12
CA THR A 210 -15.80 -20.74 -23.86
C THR A 210 -17.12 -21.22 -23.25
N ALA A 211 -18.23 -20.54 -23.57
CA ALA A 211 -19.57 -20.94 -23.14
C ALA A 211 -19.95 -22.36 -23.64
N ALA A 212 -19.49 -22.75 -24.83
CA ALA A 212 -19.74 -24.07 -25.42
C ALA A 212 -19.05 -25.21 -24.64
N GLU A 213 -17.78 -25.03 -24.27
CA GLU A 213 -17.02 -26.01 -23.48
C GLU A 213 -17.62 -26.18 -22.08
N LEU A 214 -17.99 -25.08 -21.42
CA LEU A 214 -18.63 -25.15 -20.10
C LEU A 214 -20.04 -25.76 -20.17
N ARG A 215 -20.82 -25.49 -21.23
CA ARG A 215 -22.10 -26.17 -21.49
C ARG A 215 -21.92 -27.69 -21.59
N ALA A 216 -20.87 -28.16 -22.29
CA ALA A 216 -20.57 -29.58 -22.44
C ALA A 216 -20.17 -30.28 -21.12
N VAL A 217 -19.59 -29.54 -20.17
CA VAL A 217 -19.22 -30.04 -18.82
C VAL A 217 -20.41 -30.04 -17.85
N GLY A 218 -21.49 -29.30 -18.16
CA GLY A 218 -22.73 -29.28 -17.38
C GLY A 218 -23.06 -27.94 -16.71
N TYR A 219 -22.35 -26.86 -17.02
CA TYR A 219 -22.72 -25.52 -16.55
C TYR A 219 -24.04 -25.06 -17.23
N THR A 220 -24.97 -24.53 -16.43
CA THR A 220 -26.30 -24.12 -16.89
C THR A 220 -26.30 -22.75 -17.55
N LEU A 221 -27.30 -22.47 -18.40
CA LEU A 221 -27.48 -21.15 -19.06
C LEU A 221 -27.42 -19.99 -18.03
N ASN A 222 -28.10 -20.14 -16.89
CA ASN A 222 -28.11 -19.14 -15.82
C ASN A 222 -26.72 -18.94 -15.18
N ALA A 223 -25.92 -20.01 -15.05
CA ALA A 223 -24.55 -19.92 -14.55
C ALA A 223 -23.60 -19.23 -15.56
N LEU A 224 -23.82 -19.46 -16.86
CA LEU A 224 -23.06 -18.79 -17.92
C LEU A 224 -23.45 -17.31 -18.06
N GLN A 225 -24.74 -16.97 -17.97
CA GLN A 225 -25.20 -15.58 -17.86
C GLN A 225 -24.64 -14.90 -16.60
N GLY A 226 -24.58 -15.61 -15.46
CA GLY A 226 -23.91 -15.14 -14.23
C GLY A 226 -22.39 -14.99 -14.35
N ALA A 227 -21.75 -15.63 -15.33
CA ALA A 227 -20.36 -15.41 -15.73
C ALA A 227 -20.19 -14.36 -16.84
N PHE A 228 -21.27 -13.61 -17.12
CA PHE A 228 -21.34 -12.52 -18.10
C PHE A 228 -21.03 -12.93 -19.55
N TYR A 229 -21.20 -14.21 -19.92
CA TYR A 229 -21.12 -14.60 -21.32
C TYR A 229 -22.22 -13.88 -22.13
N THR A 230 -21.89 -13.39 -23.32
CA THR A 230 -22.76 -12.53 -24.14
C THR A 230 -23.89 -13.32 -24.79
N ALA A 231 -24.92 -12.62 -25.26
CA ALA A 231 -25.98 -13.26 -26.04
C ALA A 231 -25.43 -13.93 -27.31
N ASP A 232 -24.36 -13.38 -27.88
CA ASP A 232 -23.71 -13.88 -29.09
C ASP A 232 -22.90 -15.15 -28.80
N GLU A 233 -22.06 -15.13 -27.75
CA GLU A 233 -21.34 -16.32 -27.24
C GLU A 233 -22.32 -17.46 -26.86
N LEU A 234 -23.54 -17.14 -26.43
CA LEU A 234 -24.59 -18.11 -26.09
C LEU A 234 -25.37 -18.61 -27.33
N ASN A 235 -25.63 -17.76 -28.32
CA ASN A 235 -26.16 -18.20 -29.62
C ASN A 235 -25.16 -19.15 -30.32
N GLU A 236 -23.87 -18.81 -30.32
CA GLU A 236 -22.79 -19.65 -30.87
C GLU A 236 -22.62 -20.97 -30.08
N ALA A 237 -22.79 -20.94 -28.76
CA ALA A 237 -22.88 -22.14 -27.93
C ALA A 237 -24.17 -22.97 -28.15
N GLY A 238 -25.05 -22.56 -29.06
CA GLY A 238 -26.21 -23.32 -29.54
C GLY A 238 -27.49 -23.19 -28.71
N PHE A 239 -27.75 -22.02 -28.12
CA PHE A 239 -29.07 -21.69 -27.54
C PHE A 239 -29.90 -20.88 -28.56
N SER A 240 -31.22 -21.12 -28.64
CA SER A 240 -32.06 -20.48 -29.66
C SER A 240 -32.61 -19.10 -29.25
N PRO A 241 -32.94 -18.19 -30.19
CA PRO A 241 -33.54 -16.88 -29.85
C PRO A 241 -34.88 -16.97 -29.10
N GLN A 242 -35.60 -18.09 -29.22
CA GLN A 242 -36.81 -18.35 -28.44
C GLN A 242 -36.48 -18.88 -27.04
N GLU A 243 -35.57 -19.84 -26.89
CA GLU A 243 -35.05 -20.28 -25.58
C GLU A 243 -34.46 -19.11 -24.79
N LEU A 244 -33.70 -18.23 -25.45
CA LEU A 244 -33.20 -17.00 -24.87
C LEU A 244 -34.36 -16.15 -24.35
N LYS A 245 -35.33 -15.81 -25.20
CA LYS A 245 -36.50 -15.00 -24.82
C LYS A 245 -37.32 -15.60 -23.68
N GLU A 246 -37.48 -16.92 -23.64
CA GLU A 246 -38.21 -17.65 -22.60
C GLU A 246 -37.41 -17.78 -21.29
N ALA A 247 -36.08 -17.84 -21.38
CA ALA A 247 -35.15 -17.66 -20.26
C ALA A 247 -35.01 -16.19 -19.80
N GLY A 248 -35.87 -15.28 -20.27
CA GLY A 248 -35.91 -13.87 -19.87
C GLY A 248 -34.95 -12.94 -20.62
N THR A 249 -34.27 -13.43 -21.67
CA THR A 249 -33.34 -12.62 -22.47
C THR A 249 -34.12 -11.51 -23.22
N SER A 250 -33.63 -10.29 -23.07
CA SER A 250 -34.29 -9.08 -23.54
C SER A 250 -34.15 -8.85 -25.05
N LEU A 251 -35.03 -8.02 -25.62
CA LEU A 251 -34.92 -7.62 -27.03
C LEU A 251 -33.67 -6.75 -27.28
N ALA A 252 -33.13 -6.08 -26.25
CA ALA A 252 -31.83 -5.41 -26.30
C ALA A 252 -30.66 -6.39 -26.54
N GLN A 253 -30.71 -7.60 -25.96
CA GLN A 253 -29.73 -8.66 -26.23
C GLN A 253 -29.90 -9.24 -27.65
N LEU A 254 -31.12 -9.28 -28.19
CA LEU A 254 -31.37 -9.61 -29.60
C LEU A 254 -30.94 -8.49 -30.58
N LYS A 255 -30.85 -7.23 -30.12
CA LYS A 255 -30.28 -6.11 -30.88
C LYS A 255 -28.75 -6.24 -30.98
N ALA A 256 -28.07 -6.69 -29.93
CA ALA A 256 -26.63 -6.96 -29.95
C ALA A 256 -26.26 -8.00 -31.03
N ALA A 257 -27.06 -9.07 -31.14
CA ALA A 257 -26.95 -10.12 -32.15
C ALA A 257 -27.29 -9.68 -33.61
N ASN A 258 -27.35 -8.38 -33.89
CA ASN A 258 -27.54 -7.80 -35.23
C ASN A 258 -28.76 -8.32 -36.05
N THR A 259 -29.86 -8.63 -35.37
CA THR A 259 -31.12 -9.08 -36.03
C THR A 259 -31.69 -7.98 -36.95
N PRO A 260 -32.02 -8.27 -38.23
CA PRO A 260 -32.41 -7.24 -39.21
C PRO A 260 -33.82 -6.67 -39.01
N LEU A 261 -33.97 -5.37 -39.31
CA LEU A 261 -35.14 -4.54 -38.96
C LEU A 261 -36.48 -4.96 -39.62
N HIS A 262 -36.47 -5.52 -40.83
CA HIS A 262 -37.73 -5.90 -41.51
C HIS A 262 -38.40 -7.09 -40.81
N ILE A 263 -37.63 -8.11 -40.43
CA ILE A 263 -38.11 -9.28 -39.66
C ILE A 263 -38.72 -8.83 -38.33
N LEU A 264 -38.15 -7.80 -37.68
CA LEU A 264 -38.71 -7.22 -36.46
C LEU A 264 -40.03 -6.47 -36.70
N LYS A 265 -40.20 -5.82 -37.85
CA LYS A 265 -41.48 -5.18 -38.24
C LYS A 265 -42.55 -6.23 -38.54
N GLU A 266 -42.19 -7.29 -39.27
CA GLU A 266 -43.07 -8.40 -39.65
C GLU A 266 -43.49 -9.28 -38.47
N THR A 267 -42.61 -9.49 -37.48
CA THR A 267 -42.94 -10.16 -36.20
C THR A 267 -43.73 -9.27 -35.22
N GLY A 268 -44.21 -8.10 -35.67
CA GLY A 268 -45.20 -7.30 -34.97
C GLY A 268 -44.65 -6.27 -33.97
N TYR A 269 -43.36 -5.91 -34.03
CA TYR A 269 -42.80 -4.86 -33.17
C TYR A 269 -43.01 -3.47 -33.80
N THR A 270 -43.89 -2.68 -33.20
CA THR A 270 -44.19 -1.29 -33.62
C THR A 270 -43.03 -0.34 -33.35
N ALA A 271 -42.98 0.82 -34.05
CA ALA A 271 -41.96 1.85 -33.82
C ALA A 271 -41.82 2.25 -32.33
N GLY A 272 -42.94 2.45 -31.62
CA GLY A 272 -42.92 2.72 -30.17
C GLY A 272 -42.43 1.56 -29.30
N ARG A 273 -42.49 0.31 -29.79
CA ARG A 273 -41.95 -0.89 -29.10
C ARG A 273 -40.47 -1.12 -29.42
N LEU A 274 -40.02 -0.77 -30.63
CA LEU A 274 -38.61 -0.77 -31.03
C LEU A 274 -37.83 0.41 -30.39
N ARG A 275 -38.46 1.57 -30.24
CA ARG A 275 -37.95 2.71 -29.45
C ARG A 275 -37.68 2.30 -27.99
N LYS A 276 -38.64 1.59 -27.38
CA LYS A 276 -38.51 0.96 -26.04
C LYS A 276 -37.42 -0.11 -25.94
N GLN A 277 -36.74 -0.43 -27.04
CA GLN A 277 -35.62 -1.38 -27.13
C GLN A 277 -34.42 -0.77 -27.87
N GLY A 278 -34.32 0.57 -27.91
CA GLY A 278 -33.11 1.29 -28.31
C GLY A 278 -32.87 1.47 -29.81
N TYR A 279 -33.87 1.27 -30.67
CA TYR A 279 -33.76 1.68 -32.09
C TYR A 279 -33.92 3.20 -32.23
N THR A 280 -32.98 3.86 -32.91
CA THR A 280 -32.98 5.33 -33.03
C THR A 280 -33.92 5.83 -34.13
N ALA A 281 -34.31 7.11 -34.03
CA ALA A 281 -35.08 7.77 -35.08
C ALA A 281 -34.35 7.77 -36.44
N ALA A 282 -33.01 7.80 -36.46
CA ALA A 282 -32.22 7.68 -37.69
C ALA A 282 -32.30 6.27 -38.29
N GLU A 283 -32.06 5.21 -37.50
CA GLU A 283 -32.20 3.80 -37.95
C GLU A 283 -33.58 3.53 -38.58
N LEU A 284 -34.63 4.12 -38.00
CA LEU A 284 -36.02 3.96 -38.42
C LEU A 284 -36.43 4.88 -39.57
N ALA A 285 -35.72 5.99 -39.80
CA ALA A 285 -35.98 6.92 -40.91
C ALA A 285 -35.12 6.64 -42.16
N GLN A 286 -33.92 6.05 -42.01
CA GLN A 286 -32.92 5.99 -43.09
C GLN A 286 -32.75 4.62 -43.78
N GLY A 287 -33.28 3.52 -43.22
CA GLY A 287 -33.42 2.23 -43.91
C GLY A 287 -32.22 1.80 -44.77
N SER A 288 -31.02 1.83 -44.18
CA SER A 288 -29.67 1.83 -44.78
C SER A 288 -29.48 1.34 -46.24
N PRO A 289 -28.68 2.03 -47.09
CA PRO A 289 -28.15 3.40 -46.96
C PRO A 289 -28.28 4.28 -48.23
N GLY A 290 -28.46 5.60 -48.04
CA GLY A 290 -28.36 6.59 -49.12
C GLY A 290 -28.09 8.00 -48.56
N ARG A 291 -27.18 8.76 -49.20
CA ARG A 291 -26.84 10.14 -48.82
C ARG A 291 -26.71 11.02 -50.06
N VAL A 292 -27.30 12.21 -50.03
CA VAL A 292 -27.24 13.20 -51.11
C VAL A 292 -26.95 14.58 -50.52
N ASP A 293 -25.71 15.07 -50.70
CA ASP A 293 -25.31 16.39 -50.22
C ASP A 293 -25.76 17.50 -51.19
N LEU A 294 -26.25 18.62 -50.63
CA LEU A 294 -26.79 19.77 -51.40
C LEU A 294 -25.80 20.95 -51.54
N SER A 295 -24.55 20.79 -51.08
CA SER A 295 -23.54 21.84 -51.09
C SER A 295 -22.81 21.96 -52.43
N LYS A 296 -23.19 22.93 -53.27
CA LYS A 296 -22.25 23.65 -54.17
C LYS A 296 -22.88 24.90 -54.78
N SER A 297 -22.23 26.05 -54.57
CA SER A 297 -22.59 27.34 -55.17
C SER A 297 -21.34 28.09 -55.66
N GLY A 298 -20.73 27.59 -56.75
CA GLY A 298 -19.59 28.20 -57.46
C GLY A 298 -18.22 28.05 -56.78
N VAL A 299 -17.06 28.19 -57.45
CA VAL A 299 -16.72 28.24 -58.90
C VAL A 299 -15.33 27.57 -59.06
N GLU A 300 -14.97 26.94 -60.20
CA GLU A 300 -13.89 27.37 -61.14
C GLU A 300 -12.96 26.15 -61.45
N PRO A 301 -12.12 26.07 -62.52
CA PRO A 301 -12.08 26.74 -63.84
C PRO A 301 -12.43 25.78 -65.02
N ALA A 302 -12.19 26.20 -66.26
CA ALA A 302 -12.36 25.40 -67.50
C ALA A 302 -11.03 25.07 -68.22
N PRO A 303 -11.05 24.07 -69.13
CA PRO A 303 -10.29 24.12 -70.39
C PRO A 303 -11.22 23.99 -71.64
N ALA A 304 -10.76 24.44 -72.82
CA ALA A 304 -11.52 24.45 -74.08
C ALA A 304 -10.59 24.58 -75.31
N PRO A 305 -11.06 24.48 -76.58
CA PRO A 305 -12.35 23.99 -77.12
C PRO A 305 -12.12 22.63 -77.85
N ALA A 306 -12.58 22.19 -79.04
CA ALA A 306 -13.48 22.62 -80.15
C ALA A 306 -13.75 21.38 -81.08
N PRO A 307 -14.52 21.43 -82.19
CA PRO A 307 -15.80 22.10 -82.49
C PRO A 307 -16.90 21.09 -82.97
N ALA A 308 -18.08 21.57 -83.41
CA ALA A 308 -19.20 20.79 -84.01
C ALA A 308 -19.21 20.93 -85.58
N PRO A 309 -20.18 20.44 -86.42
CA PRO A 309 -21.67 20.47 -86.25
C PRO A 309 -22.55 19.36 -86.93
N ALA A 310 -23.88 19.51 -86.78
CA ALA A 310 -24.99 19.02 -87.66
C ALA A 310 -25.30 17.48 -87.70
N THR A 311 -26.47 16.96 -88.14
CA THR A 311 -27.67 17.57 -88.80
C THR A 311 -29.00 16.83 -88.42
N ALA A 312 -30.15 17.42 -88.81
CA ALA A 312 -31.56 17.07 -88.56
C ALA A 312 -32.09 15.65 -88.88
N LEU A 313 -33.26 15.31 -88.30
CA LEU A 313 -34.52 14.97 -89.03
C LEU A 313 -35.76 14.90 -88.09
N ALA A 314 -36.97 14.81 -88.65
CA ALA A 314 -38.31 14.88 -87.98
C ALA A 314 -39.20 13.64 -88.37
N PRO A 315 -40.50 13.44 -87.97
CA PRO A 315 -41.58 14.43 -87.74
C PRO A 315 -42.60 14.18 -86.57
N VAL A 316 -43.57 15.12 -86.50
CA VAL A 316 -44.84 15.23 -85.70
C VAL A 316 -45.94 14.21 -86.15
N PRO A 317 -47.19 14.12 -85.56
CA PRO A 317 -47.96 14.99 -84.63
C PRO A 317 -48.56 14.25 -83.38
N ALA A 318 -49.56 14.67 -82.57
CA ALA A 318 -50.65 15.67 -82.71
C ALA A 318 -51.31 16.17 -81.39
N SER A 319 -52.28 17.10 -81.53
CA SER A 319 -53.35 17.54 -80.58
C SER A 319 -52.92 18.02 -79.17
N SER A 320 -52.68 19.30 -78.88
CA SER A 320 -53.56 20.51 -79.00
C SER A 320 -54.68 20.57 -77.90
N PRO A 321 -55.25 21.75 -77.54
CA PRO A 321 -54.98 22.40 -76.24
C PRO A 321 -56.35 22.83 -75.58
N PRO A 322 -56.65 24.05 -75.05
CA PRO A 322 -55.87 25.21 -74.56
C PRO A 322 -56.41 25.86 -73.25
N ARG A 323 -55.96 27.11 -72.97
CA ARG A 323 -56.60 28.17 -72.15
C ARG A 323 -56.37 28.16 -70.62
N ARG A 324 -56.31 29.32 -69.94
CA ARG A 324 -55.89 30.70 -70.32
C ARG A 324 -55.81 31.57 -69.05
N MET A 325 -55.09 32.70 -69.13
CA MET A 325 -55.12 33.85 -68.19
C MET A 325 -54.47 33.55 -66.81
N SER A 326 -53.50 34.30 -66.27
CA SER A 326 -53.22 35.75 -66.21
C SER A 326 -54.11 36.52 -65.22
N VAL A 327 -53.51 37.05 -64.15
CA VAL A 327 -53.34 38.50 -63.84
C VAL A 327 -52.06 38.62 -62.98
N ALA A 328 -51.48 39.81 -62.86
CA ALA A 328 -50.21 40.07 -62.18
C ALA A 328 -50.36 41.00 -60.95
N ALA A 329 -49.21 41.41 -60.38
CA ALA A 329 -49.03 42.42 -59.32
C ALA A 329 -49.37 41.98 -57.87
N SER A 330 -48.72 42.50 -56.83
CA SER A 330 -47.58 43.44 -56.78
C SER A 330 -46.59 43.10 -55.65
N VAL A 331 -45.35 43.59 -55.81
CA VAL A 331 -44.36 43.72 -54.74
C VAL A 331 -44.49 45.12 -54.12
N PRO A 332 -44.32 45.25 -52.80
CA PRO A 332 -43.62 46.40 -52.22
C PRO A 332 -42.34 45.91 -51.51
N ALA A 333 -41.19 46.45 -51.91
CA ALA A 333 -39.94 46.18 -51.21
C ALA A 333 -39.78 47.14 -50.03
N TYR A 334 -39.23 46.64 -48.91
CA TYR A 334 -38.64 47.49 -47.88
C TYR A 334 -37.26 46.96 -47.53
N SER A 335 -36.22 47.71 -47.88
CA SER A 335 -34.82 47.30 -47.78
C SER A 335 -34.02 48.24 -46.90
N ALA A 336 -33.72 47.82 -45.67
CA ALA A 336 -32.77 48.46 -44.77
C ALA A 336 -32.13 47.39 -43.86
N HIS A 337 -31.17 46.60 -44.34
CA HIS A 337 -29.75 46.90 -44.16
C HIS A 337 -29.34 47.28 -42.72
N ARG A 338 -28.87 46.30 -41.95
CA ARG A 338 -27.43 46.27 -41.59
C ARG A 338 -26.95 44.90 -41.09
N ARG A 339 -25.70 44.60 -41.49
CA ARG A 339 -24.74 43.63 -40.90
C ARG A 339 -25.24 42.21 -40.65
N MET A 340 -25.01 41.38 -41.67
CA MET A 340 -24.41 40.06 -41.46
C MET A 340 -23.19 40.15 -40.52
N SER A 341 -23.20 39.37 -39.44
CA SER A 341 -22.02 38.67 -38.93
C SER A 341 -22.14 37.20 -39.34
N VAL A 342 -21.78 36.89 -40.58
CA VAL A 342 -21.78 35.49 -41.05
C VAL A 342 -20.65 34.75 -40.33
N ALA A 343 -21.03 33.84 -39.43
CA ALA A 343 -20.15 32.75 -39.04
C ALA A 343 -19.92 31.87 -40.27
N ALA A 344 -18.77 32.03 -40.92
CA ALA A 344 -18.43 31.36 -42.19
C ALA A 344 -18.28 29.82 -42.09
N ASN A 345 -18.58 29.24 -40.92
CA ASN A 345 -18.50 27.82 -40.58
C ASN A 345 -19.83 27.30 -39.99
N GLY A 346 -20.97 27.70 -40.55
CA GLY A 346 -22.28 27.12 -40.19
C GLY A 346 -22.41 25.65 -40.64
N PRO A 347 -23.09 24.78 -39.88
CA PRO A 347 -23.19 23.35 -40.20
C PRO A 347 -24.05 23.08 -41.44
N LEU A 348 -23.61 22.13 -42.28
CA LEU A 348 -24.39 21.64 -43.41
C LEU A 348 -25.57 20.77 -42.93
N ILE A 349 -26.78 21.28 -43.15
CA ILE A 349 -28.04 20.63 -42.75
C ILE A 349 -28.64 19.87 -43.95
N MET A 350 -29.01 18.61 -43.72
CA MET A 350 -29.63 17.72 -44.72
C MET A 350 -31.11 17.52 -44.39
N ILE A 351 -32.00 17.70 -45.36
CA ILE A 351 -33.45 17.65 -45.17
C ILE A 351 -34.00 16.35 -45.77
N VAL A 352 -34.72 15.57 -44.97
CA VAL A 352 -35.26 14.25 -45.35
C VAL A 352 -36.40 14.40 -46.38
N ARG A 353 -36.56 13.41 -47.27
CA ARG A 353 -37.64 13.37 -48.28
C ARG A 353 -38.62 12.24 -47.99
N LYS A 354 -39.77 12.26 -48.70
CA LYS A 354 -40.96 11.44 -48.42
C LYS A 354 -40.95 10.04 -49.06
N GLU A 355 -39.93 9.73 -49.86
CA GLU A 355 -39.97 8.62 -50.84
C GLU A 355 -39.14 7.39 -50.42
N ASP A 356 -38.44 7.44 -49.29
CA ASP A 356 -37.64 6.34 -48.73
C ASP A 356 -38.46 5.42 -47.81
N TRP A 357 -38.10 4.12 -47.73
CA TRP A 357 -38.90 3.05 -47.11
C TRP A 357 -38.91 3.01 -45.56
N GLY A 358 -38.81 4.18 -44.90
CA GLY A 358 -38.73 4.34 -43.44
C GLY A 358 -40.06 4.62 -42.72
N TYR A 359 -39.98 5.23 -41.53
CA TYR A 359 -41.10 5.81 -40.77
C TYR A 359 -41.10 7.35 -40.87
N THR A 360 -42.27 7.99 -41.01
CA THR A 360 -42.36 9.46 -41.23
C THR A 360 -42.27 10.28 -39.95
N CYS A 361 -42.05 11.60 -40.05
CA CYS A 361 -42.08 12.54 -38.91
C CYS A 361 -43.37 12.40 -38.05
N LYS A 362 -44.52 12.15 -38.70
CA LYS A 362 -45.79 11.94 -38.01
C LYS A 362 -45.87 10.56 -37.33
N ASP A 363 -45.39 9.51 -37.97
CA ASP A 363 -45.32 8.16 -37.37
C ASP A 363 -44.33 8.12 -36.20
N LEU A 364 -43.23 8.88 -36.30
CA LEU A 364 -42.27 9.09 -35.23
C LEU A 364 -42.93 9.87 -34.07
N ARG A 365 -43.63 10.99 -34.31
CA ARG A 365 -44.38 11.68 -33.25
C ARG A 365 -45.46 10.80 -32.61
N VAL A 366 -46.16 9.96 -33.37
CA VAL A 366 -47.16 8.99 -32.85
C VAL A 366 -46.49 7.81 -32.12
N GLY A 367 -45.28 7.40 -32.54
CA GLY A 367 -44.38 6.53 -31.76
C GLY A 367 -43.77 7.22 -30.52
N GLY A 368 -44.11 8.49 -30.30
CA GLY A 368 -43.70 9.33 -29.19
C GLY A 368 -42.28 9.90 -29.29
N PHE A 369 -41.59 9.73 -30.42
CA PHE A 369 -40.23 10.25 -30.63
C PHE A 369 -40.22 11.78 -30.50
N SER A 370 -39.24 12.30 -29.77
CA SER A 370 -39.11 13.74 -29.47
C SER A 370 -38.25 14.48 -30.49
N ALA A 371 -38.34 15.81 -30.53
CA ALA A 371 -37.43 16.67 -31.29
C ALA A 371 -35.95 16.36 -31.01
N ALA A 372 -35.59 16.06 -29.76
CA ALA A 372 -34.24 15.64 -29.36
C ALA A 372 -33.77 14.35 -30.05
N GLU A 373 -34.67 13.40 -30.29
CA GLU A 373 -34.33 12.13 -30.94
C GLU A 373 -34.16 12.30 -32.46
N LEU A 374 -34.94 13.19 -33.07
CA LEU A 374 -34.77 13.63 -34.46
C LEU A 374 -33.43 14.38 -34.64
N ARG A 375 -33.16 15.38 -33.80
CA ARG A 375 -31.91 16.15 -33.78
C ARG A 375 -30.67 15.28 -33.63
N ARG A 376 -30.74 14.28 -32.73
CA ARG A 376 -29.67 13.31 -32.46
C ARG A 376 -29.42 12.38 -33.65
N GLY A 377 -30.47 12.04 -34.40
CA GLY A 377 -30.36 11.33 -35.67
C GLY A 377 -29.83 12.17 -36.85
N LYS A 378 -29.50 13.45 -36.63
CA LYS A 378 -29.27 14.46 -37.69
C LYS A 378 -30.44 14.53 -38.69
N VAL A 379 -31.66 14.30 -38.20
CA VAL A 379 -32.90 14.45 -38.96
C VAL A 379 -33.35 15.90 -38.83
N TYR A 380 -33.40 16.58 -39.96
CA TYR A 380 -33.92 17.95 -40.06
C TYR A 380 -35.08 17.96 -41.06
N TYR A 381 -36.15 18.65 -40.67
CA TYR A 381 -37.32 18.95 -41.50
C TYR A 381 -37.41 20.47 -41.72
N ARG A 382 -38.22 20.92 -42.67
CA ARG A 382 -38.46 22.36 -42.89
C ARG A 382 -39.33 22.95 -41.79
N ILE A 383 -39.25 24.27 -41.57
CA ILE A 383 -40.12 24.99 -40.63
C ILE A 383 -41.62 24.78 -40.93
N GLU A 384 -41.96 24.53 -42.20
CA GLU A 384 -43.29 24.12 -42.67
C GLU A 384 -43.68 22.74 -42.09
N GLU A 385 -42.85 21.72 -42.26
CA GLU A 385 -43.08 20.36 -41.75
C GLU A 385 -43.08 20.30 -40.22
N TRP A 386 -42.24 21.10 -39.54
CA TRP A 386 -42.28 21.25 -38.08
C TRP A 386 -43.61 21.87 -37.60
N ARG A 387 -44.18 22.81 -38.36
CA ARG A 387 -45.49 23.41 -38.07
C ARG A 387 -46.65 22.46 -38.38
N ASP A 388 -46.62 21.74 -39.50
CA ASP A 388 -47.61 20.71 -39.85
C ASP A 388 -47.61 19.55 -38.84
N ALA A 389 -46.44 19.16 -38.33
CA ALA A 389 -46.30 18.22 -37.23
C ALA A 389 -46.52 18.86 -35.83
N SER A 390 -46.75 20.17 -35.77
CA SER A 390 -47.11 20.99 -34.60
C SER A 390 -46.07 21.05 -33.46
N TRP A 391 -44.80 21.32 -33.77
CA TRP A 391 -43.72 21.47 -32.79
C TRP A 391 -43.47 22.95 -32.41
N PRO A 392 -43.52 23.33 -31.12
CA PRO A 392 -43.22 24.69 -30.65
C PRO A 392 -41.70 24.92 -30.46
N THR A 393 -41.25 26.17 -30.59
CA THR A 393 -39.83 26.57 -30.52
C THR A 393 -39.13 26.08 -29.26
N ARG A 394 -39.82 26.12 -28.11
CA ARG A 394 -39.25 25.64 -26.83
C ARG A 394 -39.03 24.12 -26.82
N GLU A 395 -39.93 23.32 -27.40
CA GLU A 395 -39.72 21.87 -27.56
C GLU A 395 -38.59 21.55 -28.59
N LEU A 396 -38.19 22.52 -29.42
CA LEU A 396 -37.02 22.43 -30.31
C LEU A 396 -35.71 22.87 -29.63
N MET A 397 -35.74 23.89 -28.75
CA MET A 397 -34.64 24.26 -27.84
C MET A 397 -34.35 23.13 -26.84
N ASP A 398 -35.37 22.69 -26.11
CA ASP A 398 -35.34 21.49 -25.25
C ASP A 398 -35.04 20.22 -26.09
N GLY A 399 -35.31 20.29 -27.41
CA GLY A 399 -34.94 19.33 -28.45
C GLY A 399 -33.47 19.40 -28.92
N GLY A 400 -32.64 20.28 -28.35
CA GLY A 400 -31.21 20.37 -28.67
C GLY A 400 -30.87 20.87 -30.07
N TYR A 401 -31.81 21.49 -30.79
CA TYR A 401 -31.47 22.35 -31.93
C TYR A 401 -30.80 23.61 -31.35
N SER A 402 -29.56 23.92 -31.72
CA SER A 402 -28.83 25.03 -31.08
C SER A 402 -29.41 26.39 -31.46
N ALA A 403 -29.14 27.43 -30.64
CA ALA A 403 -29.51 28.81 -30.97
C ALA A 403 -29.06 29.19 -32.41
N ALA A 404 -27.84 28.82 -32.80
CA ALA A 404 -27.31 29.05 -34.14
C ALA A 404 -28.02 28.22 -35.24
N GLU A 405 -28.36 26.95 -34.98
CA GLU A 405 -29.11 26.12 -35.95
C GLU A 405 -30.55 26.62 -36.12
N MET A 406 -31.20 27.07 -35.05
CA MET A 406 -32.53 27.66 -35.12
C MET A 406 -32.50 29.05 -35.77
N MET A 407 -31.48 29.88 -35.52
CA MET A 407 -31.27 31.11 -36.29
C MET A 407 -31.06 30.80 -37.80
N ALA A 408 -30.38 29.71 -38.14
CA ALA A 408 -30.26 29.24 -39.53
C ALA A 408 -31.57 28.67 -40.11
N CYS A 409 -32.49 28.19 -39.27
CA CYS A 409 -33.86 27.81 -39.67
C CYS A 409 -34.89 28.97 -39.59
N GLY A 410 -34.55 30.12 -39.00
CA GLY A 410 -35.34 31.36 -39.05
C GLY A 410 -35.78 32.02 -37.72
N PHE A 411 -35.13 31.78 -36.58
CA PHE A 411 -35.51 32.33 -35.25
C PHE A 411 -34.61 33.52 -34.77
N MET A 412 -34.95 34.19 -33.65
CA MET A 412 -34.29 35.44 -33.17
C MET A 412 -33.81 35.42 -31.70
N ALA A 413 -32.63 36.00 -31.42
CA ALA A 413 -31.94 35.91 -30.11
C ALA A 413 -32.71 36.44 -28.88
N ALA A 414 -33.47 37.54 -29.01
CA ALA A 414 -34.25 38.10 -27.89
C ALA A 414 -35.52 37.30 -27.58
N GLU A 415 -36.02 36.53 -28.56
CA GLU A 415 -37.09 35.54 -28.35
C GLU A 415 -36.50 34.34 -27.60
N LEU A 416 -35.35 33.82 -28.07
CA LEU A 416 -34.62 32.73 -27.42
C LEU A 416 -34.35 33.02 -25.93
N ARG A 417 -33.81 34.20 -25.56
CA ARG A 417 -33.54 34.54 -24.14
C ARG A 417 -34.82 34.64 -23.29
N LYS A 418 -35.96 35.07 -23.86
CA LYS A 418 -37.26 35.08 -23.15
C LYS A 418 -37.85 33.68 -23.00
N ASP A 419 -37.68 32.84 -24.02
CA ASP A 419 -38.16 31.46 -24.02
C ASP A 419 -37.28 30.51 -23.17
N GLY A 420 -36.08 30.92 -22.77
CA GLY A 420 -35.25 30.26 -21.75
C GLY A 420 -33.76 30.07 -22.10
N CYS A 421 -33.27 30.60 -23.21
CA CYS A 421 -31.90 30.39 -23.70
C CYS A 421 -30.83 30.91 -22.73
N SER A 422 -29.72 30.17 -22.64
CA SER A 422 -28.64 30.46 -21.70
C SER A 422 -27.72 31.58 -22.19
N ILE A 423 -26.97 32.18 -21.26
CA ILE A 423 -25.88 33.10 -21.60
C ILE A 423 -24.78 32.38 -22.40
N GLN A 424 -24.52 31.10 -22.13
CA GLN A 424 -23.50 30.33 -22.84
C GLN A 424 -23.82 30.14 -24.33
N ASP A 425 -25.06 29.80 -24.67
CA ASP A 425 -25.50 29.65 -26.07
C ASP A 425 -25.43 30.98 -26.85
N LEU A 426 -25.56 32.10 -26.13
CA LEU A 426 -25.42 33.46 -26.65
C LEU A 426 -23.93 33.86 -26.83
N VAL A 427 -23.04 33.47 -25.90
CA VAL A 427 -21.57 33.63 -26.05
C VAL A 427 -21.06 32.81 -27.24
N VAL A 428 -21.49 31.54 -27.35
CA VAL A 428 -21.16 30.66 -28.48
C VAL A 428 -21.74 31.18 -29.81
N SER A 429 -22.78 32.01 -29.75
CA SER A 429 -23.32 32.76 -30.91
C SER A 429 -22.56 34.08 -31.20
N GLY A 430 -21.62 34.51 -30.34
CA GLY A 430 -20.65 35.59 -30.60
C GLY A 430 -20.68 36.82 -29.67
N ILE A 431 -21.44 36.80 -28.57
CA ILE A 431 -21.74 37.98 -27.74
C ILE A 431 -20.69 38.21 -26.62
N GLN A 432 -20.45 39.47 -26.21
CA GLN A 432 -19.32 39.90 -25.35
C GLN A 432 -19.72 40.20 -23.89
N ILE A 433 -18.79 40.05 -22.92
CA ILE A 433 -19.04 40.17 -21.46
C ILE A 433 -19.96 41.35 -21.06
N PRO A 434 -19.72 42.62 -21.49
CA PRO A 434 -20.55 43.74 -21.05
C PRO A 434 -22.01 43.62 -21.53
N GLU A 435 -22.21 43.16 -22.77
CA GLU A 435 -23.55 42.93 -23.35
C GLU A 435 -24.29 41.79 -22.63
N LEU A 436 -23.56 40.79 -22.11
CA LEU A 436 -24.14 39.72 -21.29
C LEU A 436 -24.62 40.25 -19.93
N VAL A 437 -23.87 41.16 -19.31
CA VAL A 437 -24.27 41.82 -18.05
C VAL A 437 -25.51 42.72 -18.29
N GLU A 438 -25.60 43.42 -19.43
CA GLU A 438 -26.82 44.15 -19.82
C GLU A 438 -28.02 43.21 -20.08
N VAL A 439 -27.79 41.99 -20.55
CA VAL A 439 -28.79 40.91 -20.69
C VAL A 439 -29.03 40.14 -19.37
N GLY A 440 -28.42 40.60 -18.27
CA GLY A 440 -28.68 40.14 -16.90
C GLY A 440 -27.84 38.96 -16.43
N ALA A 441 -26.59 38.81 -16.89
CA ALA A 441 -25.67 37.77 -16.45
C ALA A 441 -25.08 38.01 -15.05
N THR A 442 -24.92 36.93 -14.27
CA THR A 442 -24.29 36.93 -12.95
C THR A 442 -22.81 36.50 -12.98
N LEU A 443 -22.05 36.83 -11.94
CA LEU A 443 -20.62 36.47 -11.77
C LEU A 443 -20.42 34.94 -11.86
N GLN A 444 -21.32 34.18 -11.23
CA GLN A 444 -21.35 32.71 -11.29
C GLN A 444 -21.51 32.23 -12.74
N GLU A 445 -22.55 32.69 -13.45
CA GLU A 445 -22.77 32.34 -14.86
C GLU A 445 -21.58 32.72 -15.76
N LEU A 446 -20.92 33.86 -15.51
CA LEU A 446 -19.75 34.28 -16.29
C LEU A 446 -18.52 33.38 -16.07
N ARG A 447 -18.27 32.90 -14.85
CA ARG A 447 -17.27 31.86 -14.65
C ARG A 447 -17.68 30.56 -15.34
N ASP A 448 -18.92 30.15 -15.16
CA ASP A 448 -19.45 28.87 -15.68
C ASP A 448 -19.46 28.83 -17.22
N VAL A 449 -19.53 30.00 -17.86
CA VAL A 449 -19.32 30.24 -19.30
C VAL A 449 -17.89 29.94 -19.76
N GLY A 450 -16.90 30.10 -18.87
CA GLY A 450 -15.49 29.81 -19.12
C GLY A 450 -14.55 31.03 -19.03
N PHE A 451 -15.01 32.20 -18.56
CA PHE A 451 -14.12 33.35 -18.37
C PHE A 451 -13.12 33.10 -17.23
N THR A 452 -11.86 33.46 -17.48
CA THR A 452 -10.72 33.07 -16.65
C THR A 452 -10.50 34.01 -15.46
N LEU A 453 -9.74 33.54 -14.46
CA LEU A 453 -9.39 34.36 -13.28
C LEU A 453 -8.75 35.73 -13.63
N PRO A 454 -7.82 35.83 -14.60
CA PRO A 454 -7.32 37.13 -15.07
C PRO A 454 -8.42 38.03 -15.65
N GLU A 455 -9.28 37.52 -16.53
CA GLU A 455 -10.37 38.29 -17.16
C GLU A 455 -11.40 38.76 -16.12
N LEU A 456 -11.74 37.91 -15.14
CA LEU A 456 -12.61 38.26 -14.02
C LEU A 456 -11.95 39.25 -13.04
N ARG A 457 -10.63 39.17 -12.85
CA ARG A 457 -9.85 40.15 -12.06
C ARG A 457 -9.76 41.50 -12.77
N GLU A 458 -9.61 41.52 -14.09
CA GLU A 458 -9.64 42.74 -14.91
C GLU A 458 -11.06 43.36 -14.98
N ALA A 459 -12.10 42.53 -14.91
CA ALA A 459 -13.48 42.98 -14.69
C ALA A 459 -13.76 43.49 -13.25
N GLY A 460 -12.82 43.29 -12.31
CA GLY A 460 -12.80 43.95 -11.01
C GLY A 460 -13.27 43.14 -9.79
N PHE A 461 -13.45 41.81 -9.91
CA PHE A 461 -14.05 41.01 -8.82
C PHE A 461 -13.09 40.69 -7.64
N PRO A 462 -13.59 40.67 -6.38
CA PRO A 462 -12.76 40.48 -5.19
C PRO A 462 -12.54 38.99 -4.84
N ALA A 463 -11.44 38.71 -4.11
CA ALA A 463 -11.03 37.35 -3.76
C ALA A 463 -12.10 36.53 -3.01
N ALA A 464 -12.86 37.17 -2.10
CA ALA A 464 -13.90 36.49 -1.32
C ALA A 464 -15.07 36.00 -2.19
N GLU A 465 -15.48 36.77 -3.20
CA GLU A 465 -16.52 36.36 -4.16
C GLU A 465 -15.99 35.28 -5.11
N LEU A 466 -14.74 35.41 -5.57
CA LEU A 466 -14.07 34.38 -6.36
C LEU A 466 -13.93 33.05 -5.58
N LEU A 467 -13.83 33.09 -4.24
CA LEU A 467 -13.86 31.94 -3.35
C LEU A 467 -15.25 31.35 -3.13
N THR A 468 -16.32 32.16 -2.98
CA THR A 468 -17.69 31.61 -2.87
C THR A 468 -18.15 30.94 -4.16
N VAL A 469 -17.70 31.46 -5.31
CA VAL A 469 -17.86 30.87 -6.65
C VAL A 469 -16.92 29.64 -6.84
N GLY A 470 -15.93 29.46 -5.97
CA GLY A 470 -15.16 28.20 -5.83
C GLY A 470 -13.79 28.13 -6.52
N PHE A 471 -13.04 29.24 -6.63
CA PHE A 471 -11.63 29.20 -7.06
C PHE A 471 -10.73 28.75 -5.91
N SER A 472 -9.60 28.08 -6.17
CA SER A 472 -8.72 27.64 -5.08
C SER A 472 -7.80 28.76 -4.59
N ALA A 473 -7.42 28.70 -3.31
CA ALA A 473 -6.42 29.63 -2.76
C ALA A 473 -5.09 29.61 -3.51
N LYS A 474 -4.72 28.46 -4.11
CA LYS A 474 -3.49 28.32 -4.91
C LYS A 474 -3.60 29.07 -6.24
N GLU A 475 -4.70 28.90 -6.95
CA GLU A 475 -4.99 29.69 -8.17
C GLU A 475 -4.99 31.19 -7.87
N LEU A 476 -5.55 31.60 -6.72
CA LEU A 476 -5.59 33.00 -6.30
C LEU A 476 -4.19 33.53 -5.97
N THR A 477 -3.33 32.75 -5.29
CA THR A 477 -1.91 33.13 -5.11
C THR A 477 -1.15 33.25 -6.43
N GLU A 478 -1.39 32.34 -7.38
CA GLU A 478 -0.77 32.34 -8.70
C GLU A 478 -1.27 33.52 -9.56
N CYS A 479 -2.52 33.95 -9.36
CA CYS A 479 -3.10 35.15 -9.94
C CYS A 479 -2.77 36.45 -9.16
N GLY A 480 -1.90 36.39 -8.14
CA GLY A 480 -1.35 37.55 -7.44
C GLY A 480 -2.16 38.09 -6.25
N TYR A 481 -3.10 37.33 -5.69
CA TYR A 481 -3.74 37.68 -4.41
C TYR A 481 -2.84 37.32 -3.23
N GLY A 482 -2.50 38.30 -2.39
CA GLY A 482 -1.58 38.15 -1.26
C GLY A 482 -2.22 37.62 0.02
N VAL A 483 -1.38 37.34 1.04
CA VAL A 483 -1.77 36.71 2.32
C VAL A 483 -2.91 37.44 3.05
N GLN A 484 -2.98 38.77 2.96
CA GLN A 484 -4.07 39.56 3.57
C GLN A 484 -5.43 39.20 2.96
N ALA A 485 -5.56 39.19 1.62
CA ALA A 485 -6.80 38.85 0.93
C ALA A 485 -7.26 37.40 1.20
N LEU A 486 -6.32 36.48 1.48
CA LEU A 486 -6.63 35.10 1.89
C LEU A 486 -6.97 35.00 3.38
N ARG A 487 -6.36 35.80 4.25
CA ARG A 487 -6.74 35.90 5.67
C ARG A 487 -8.15 36.46 5.84
N ASP A 488 -8.47 37.53 5.10
CA ASP A 488 -9.80 38.16 5.12
C ASP A 488 -10.89 37.22 4.55
N ALA A 489 -10.50 36.29 3.68
CA ALA A 489 -11.34 35.20 3.20
C ALA A 489 -11.31 33.92 4.09
N GLY A 490 -10.66 33.98 5.26
CA GLY A 490 -10.76 32.96 6.31
C GLY A 490 -9.69 31.86 6.33
N PHE A 491 -8.60 31.94 5.55
CA PHE A 491 -7.57 30.90 5.53
C PHE A 491 -6.69 30.87 6.79
N GLY A 492 -6.44 29.66 7.30
CA GLY A 492 -5.64 29.42 8.51
C GLY A 492 -4.14 29.30 8.26
N VAL A 493 -3.33 29.61 9.28
CA VAL A 493 -1.85 29.69 9.21
C VAL A 493 -1.20 28.41 8.67
N LEU A 494 -1.70 27.23 9.08
CA LEU A 494 -1.20 25.94 8.58
C LEU A 494 -1.47 25.75 7.08
N GLN A 495 -2.63 26.21 6.59
CA GLN A 495 -2.98 26.14 5.17
C GLN A 495 -2.11 27.10 4.34
N LEU A 496 -1.93 28.33 4.83
CA LEU A 496 -1.07 29.33 4.20
C LEU A 496 0.40 28.87 4.18
N ARG A 497 0.88 28.18 5.21
CA ARG A 497 2.21 27.52 5.18
C ARG A 497 2.29 26.44 4.10
N THR A 498 1.26 25.60 3.92
CA THR A 498 1.23 24.61 2.83
C THR A 498 1.09 25.22 1.44
N LEU A 499 0.62 26.46 1.32
CA LEU A 499 0.64 27.25 0.08
C LEU A 499 2.00 27.91 -0.20
N GLY A 500 2.99 27.74 0.69
CA GLY A 500 4.38 28.18 0.48
C GLY A 500 4.80 29.43 1.23
N PHE A 501 3.89 30.10 1.95
CA PHE A 501 4.22 31.36 2.63
C PHE A 501 5.24 31.19 3.79
N SER A 502 6.10 32.19 3.94
CA SER A 502 7.08 32.30 5.01
C SER A 502 6.42 32.60 6.36
N THR A 503 7.10 32.25 7.46
CA THR A 503 6.69 32.63 8.82
C THR A 503 6.65 34.14 9.01
N ASP A 504 7.46 34.88 8.27
CA ASP A 504 7.57 36.34 8.33
C ASP A 504 6.38 37.02 7.63
N GLU A 505 5.95 36.54 6.47
CA GLU A 505 4.71 36.97 5.80
C GLU A 505 3.47 36.62 6.63
N LEU A 506 3.49 35.50 7.35
CA LEU A 506 2.43 35.11 8.29
C LEU A 506 2.38 36.04 9.52
N LYS A 507 3.53 36.50 10.04
CA LYS A 507 3.52 37.56 11.06
C LYS A 507 3.05 38.90 10.48
N ALA A 508 3.55 39.30 9.31
CA ALA A 508 3.20 40.57 8.67
C ALA A 508 1.71 40.69 8.29
N SER A 509 1.05 39.56 8.03
CA SER A 509 -0.40 39.47 7.83
C SER A 509 -1.21 39.37 9.13
N GLY A 510 -0.57 39.35 10.30
CA GLY A 510 -1.19 39.52 11.61
C GLY A 510 -1.57 38.24 12.35
N PHE A 511 -0.84 37.14 12.15
CA PHE A 511 -1.02 35.91 12.94
C PHE A 511 -0.11 35.88 14.19
N GLY A 512 -0.66 35.40 15.31
CA GLY A 512 -0.01 35.40 16.62
C GLY A 512 0.88 34.18 16.93
N ALA A 513 1.64 34.27 18.03
CA ALA A 513 2.65 33.30 18.45
C ALA A 513 2.12 31.86 18.60
N THR A 514 0.87 31.68 19.05
CA THR A 514 0.19 30.36 19.17
C THR A 514 0.12 29.62 17.84
N ALA A 515 -0.37 30.28 16.79
CA ALA A 515 -0.56 29.66 15.48
C ALA A 515 0.78 29.43 14.75
N ILE A 516 1.78 30.26 15.01
CA ILE A 516 3.14 30.07 14.48
C ILE A 516 3.90 28.97 15.25
N LYS A 517 3.67 28.79 16.56
CA LYS A 517 4.14 27.62 17.32
C LYS A 517 3.64 26.31 16.68
N GLU A 518 2.36 26.24 16.31
CA GLU A 518 1.81 25.05 15.63
C GLU A 518 2.50 24.77 14.28
N VAL A 519 2.77 25.81 13.48
CA VAL A 519 3.51 25.67 12.20
C VAL A 519 4.92 25.12 12.44
N LEU A 520 5.65 25.72 13.37
CA LEU A 520 7.02 25.33 13.71
C LEU A 520 7.09 23.89 14.27
N MET A 521 6.08 23.45 15.02
CA MET A 521 6.01 22.07 15.55
C MET A 521 5.59 21.02 14.51
N LYS A 522 4.93 21.40 13.41
CA LYS A 522 4.41 20.47 12.39
C LYS A 522 5.27 20.37 11.13
N PHE A 523 5.94 21.45 10.71
CA PHE A 523 6.65 21.51 9.42
C PHE A 523 8.17 21.60 9.51
N ASP A 524 8.72 22.26 10.54
CA ASP A 524 10.17 22.20 10.79
C ASP A 524 10.47 20.88 11.54
N LYS A 525 11.43 20.08 11.06
CA LYS A 525 11.87 18.83 11.73
C LYS A 525 12.60 19.04 13.08
N VAL A 526 12.44 20.20 13.70
CA VAL A 526 13.27 20.67 14.81
C VAL A 526 12.38 21.30 15.89
N PRO A 527 11.94 20.52 16.90
CA PRO A 527 11.28 21.05 18.10
C PRO A 527 12.21 21.93 18.97
N ARG A 528 13.52 21.88 18.70
CA ARG A 528 14.58 22.58 19.44
C ARG A 528 14.51 24.10 19.16
N GLY A 529 14.41 24.92 20.20
CA GLY A 529 14.59 26.38 20.10
C GLY A 529 13.39 27.18 19.58
N VAL A 530 12.17 26.64 19.64
CA VAL A 530 10.94 27.34 19.19
C VAL A 530 10.74 28.66 19.94
N VAL A 531 11.04 28.72 21.24
CA VAL A 531 11.00 29.96 22.05
C VAL A 531 11.95 31.03 21.49
N LYS A 532 13.17 30.65 21.12
CA LYS A 532 14.16 31.55 20.53
C LYS A 532 13.71 32.04 19.14
N LYS A 533 13.22 31.14 18.28
CA LYS A 533 12.64 31.51 16.98
C LYS A 533 11.49 32.52 17.13
N LEU A 534 10.57 32.31 18.07
CA LEU A 534 9.46 33.24 18.32
C LEU A 534 9.95 34.63 18.76
N LYS A 535 11.02 34.72 19.56
CA LYS A 535 11.65 36.02 19.90
C LYS A 535 12.45 36.63 18.74
N GLU A 536 13.06 35.82 17.87
CA GLU A 536 13.71 36.29 16.63
C GLU A 536 12.68 36.84 15.63
N PHE A 537 11.50 36.21 15.52
CA PHE A 537 10.34 36.77 14.82
C PHE A 537 9.73 37.99 15.56
N GLY A 538 10.17 38.30 16.78
CA GLY A 538 9.77 39.48 17.55
C GLY A 538 8.37 39.40 18.16
N PHE A 539 7.96 38.24 18.69
CA PHE A 539 6.81 38.14 19.60
C PHE A 539 7.20 38.57 21.02
N SER A 540 6.25 39.12 21.78
CA SER A 540 6.46 39.57 23.15
C SER A 540 6.54 38.40 24.14
N ASP A 541 7.12 38.64 25.32
CA ASP A 541 7.20 37.63 26.38
C ASP A 541 5.80 37.15 26.83
N GLU A 542 4.81 38.04 26.86
CA GLU A 542 3.41 37.72 27.17
C GLU A 542 2.75 36.88 26.06
N GLU A 543 3.03 37.17 24.79
CA GLU A 543 2.55 36.37 23.65
C GLU A 543 3.14 34.97 23.67
N VAL A 544 4.43 34.82 24.03
CA VAL A 544 5.11 33.53 24.14
C VAL A 544 4.64 32.73 25.37
N GLU A 545 4.35 33.38 26.50
CA GLU A 545 3.65 32.73 27.62
C GLU A 545 2.25 32.26 27.21
N SER A 546 1.48 33.09 26.49
CA SER A 546 0.15 32.72 25.98
C SER A 546 0.19 31.52 25.00
N ALA A 547 1.32 31.32 24.32
CA ALA A 547 1.56 30.14 23.49
C ALA A 547 1.84 28.86 24.29
N GLY A 548 1.76 28.89 25.63
CA GLY A 548 1.97 27.74 26.50
C GLY A 548 3.43 27.35 26.62
N PHE A 549 4.31 28.34 26.85
CA PHE A 549 5.67 28.14 27.33
C PHE A 549 5.77 28.70 28.76
N SER A 550 6.63 28.11 29.60
CA SER A 550 6.75 28.56 31.00
C SER A 550 7.45 29.93 31.10
N ARG A 551 7.01 30.78 32.03
CA ARG A 551 7.67 32.06 32.34
C ARG A 551 9.18 31.92 32.53
N LYS A 552 9.61 30.87 33.24
CA LYS A 552 11.04 30.55 33.43
C LYS A 552 11.77 30.31 32.10
N ALA A 553 11.18 29.57 31.16
CA ALA A 553 11.78 29.35 29.85
C ALA A 553 11.86 30.67 29.03
N VAL A 554 10.86 31.53 29.16
CA VAL A 554 10.85 32.87 28.52
C VAL A 554 11.90 33.80 29.13
N GLU A 555 12.00 33.87 30.47
CA GLU A 555 13.02 34.62 31.22
C GLU A 555 14.44 34.12 30.92
N ALA A 556 14.63 32.80 30.82
CA ALA A 556 15.92 32.22 30.49
C ALA A 556 16.47 32.72 29.16
N VAL A 557 15.63 32.88 28.12
CA VAL A 557 16.07 33.35 26.79
C VAL A 557 16.49 34.82 26.80
N ASN A 558 15.99 35.63 27.74
CA ASN A 558 16.42 37.02 27.90
C ASN A 558 17.77 37.15 28.61
N GLY A 559 18.24 36.10 29.29
CA GLY A 559 19.53 36.06 29.95
C GLY A 559 20.58 35.32 29.13
N SER A 560 21.71 35.95 28.84
CA SER A 560 22.93 35.30 28.31
C SER A 560 23.65 34.43 29.36
N LYS A 561 22.88 33.69 30.17
CA LYS A 561 23.34 32.84 31.27
C LYS A 561 23.97 31.57 30.74
N SER A 562 25.07 31.12 31.33
CA SER A 562 25.64 29.81 31.01
C SER A 562 24.77 28.67 31.55
N VAL A 563 24.91 27.49 30.95
CA VAL A 563 24.23 26.25 31.40
C VAL A 563 24.56 25.90 32.87
N ARG A 564 25.67 26.41 33.42
CA ARG A 564 26.00 26.30 34.85
C ARG A 564 25.10 27.18 35.71
N GLU A 565 24.96 28.46 35.37
CA GLU A 565 24.07 29.38 36.09
C GLU A 565 22.61 28.93 36.04
N LEU A 566 22.18 28.30 34.94
CA LEU A 566 20.84 27.70 34.84
C LEU A 566 20.70 26.49 35.78
N LYS A 567 21.72 25.64 35.90
CA LYS A 567 21.74 24.53 36.87
C LYS A 567 21.74 25.03 38.32
N ASP A 568 22.57 26.03 38.62
CA ASP A 568 22.69 26.61 39.96
C ASP A 568 21.43 27.39 40.38
N ALA A 569 20.68 27.92 39.39
CA ALA A 569 19.33 28.46 39.57
C ALA A 569 18.20 27.38 39.64
N GLY A 570 18.55 26.09 39.60
CA GLY A 570 17.63 24.98 39.82
C GLY A 570 16.78 24.56 38.61
N TYR A 571 17.18 24.89 37.38
CA TYR A 571 16.47 24.44 36.17
C TYR A 571 16.68 22.94 35.92
N GLN A 572 15.66 22.26 35.39
CA GLN A 572 15.72 20.86 34.99
C GLN A 572 16.12 20.69 33.52
N VAL A 573 16.72 19.55 33.17
CA VAL A 573 17.15 19.25 31.80
C VAL A 573 15.97 19.17 30.83
N ALA A 574 14.78 18.79 31.31
CA ALA A 574 13.53 18.89 30.54
C ALA A 574 13.18 20.34 30.17
N GLU A 575 13.26 21.30 31.12
CA GLU A 575 13.04 22.73 30.85
C GLU A 575 14.10 23.28 29.87
N LEU A 576 15.36 22.81 29.98
CA LEU A 576 16.45 23.17 29.06
C LEU A 576 16.27 22.56 27.65
N ARG A 577 15.46 21.50 27.50
CA ARG A 577 15.08 20.94 26.20
C ARG A 577 14.05 21.81 25.48
N GLU A 578 13.08 22.37 26.20
CA GLU A 578 12.12 23.35 25.65
C GLU A 578 12.82 24.64 25.17
N TYR A 579 13.84 25.06 25.91
CA TYR A 579 14.74 26.15 25.51
C TYR A 579 15.52 25.84 24.21
N GLY A 580 15.76 24.56 23.92
CA GLY A 580 16.47 24.10 22.73
C GLY A 580 17.98 23.90 22.88
N LEU A 581 18.49 23.77 24.12
CA LEU A 581 19.89 23.39 24.34
C LEU A 581 20.16 21.99 23.80
N VAL A 582 21.36 21.77 23.27
CA VAL A 582 21.77 20.46 22.74
C VAL A 582 22.57 19.73 23.81
N VAL A 583 22.62 18.39 23.73
CA VAL A 583 23.46 17.56 24.62
C VAL A 583 24.95 18.02 24.62
N ALA A 584 25.40 18.63 23.52
CA ALA A 584 26.73 19.26 23.39
C ALA A 584 26.98 20.43 24.37
N ASP A 585 25.92 21.10 24.84
CA ASP A 585 25.97 22.22 25.79
C ASP A 585 25.75 21.74 27.25
N LEU A 586 24.97 20.66 27.42
CA LEU A 586 24.65 20.06 28.72
C LEU A 586 25.77 19.15 29.28
N ARG A 587 26.59 18.57 28.40
CA ARG A 587 27.65 17.60 28.76
C ARG A 587 28.68 18.21 29.72
N GLY A 588 29.04 17.45 30.75
CA GLY A 588 29.99 17.89 31.79
C GLY A 588 29.42 18.88 32.80
N ILE A 589 28.14 19.27 32.68
CA ILE A 589 27.38 20.03 33.67
C ILE A 589 26.28 19.14 34.27
N TYR A 590 25.59 18.38 33.42
CA TYR A 590 24.68 17.30 33.80
C TYR A 590 25.30 15.93 33.53
N THR A 591 24.82 14.91 34.25
CA THR A 591 25.24 13.51 34.03
C THR A 591 24.45 12.91 32.86
N VAL A 592 25.05 11.96 32.14
CA VAL A 592 24.43 11.41 30.92
C VAL A 592 23.13 10.68 31.24
N ARG A 593 23.07 10.00 32.39
CA ARG A 593 21.84 9.42 32.94
C ARG A 593 20.74 10.46 33.14
N THR A 594 21.02 11.56 33.85
CA THR A 594 20.03 12.64 34.08
C THR A 594 19.56 13.34 32.79
N ILE A 595 20.36 13.32 31.73
CA ILE A 595 19.97 13.86 30.42
C ILE A 595 18.99 12.90 29.73
N HIS A 596 19.23 11.59 29.78
CA HIS A 596 18.31 10.59 29.20
C HIS A 596 16.98 10.50 29.96
N GLU A 597 17.03 10.39 31.29
CA GLU A 597 15.85 10.27 32.16
C GLU A 597 14.92 11.49 32.09
N GLN A 598 15.41 12.64 31.59
CA GLN A 598 14.65 13.87 31.37
C GLN A 598 14.31 14.13 29.89
N GLY A 599 14.31 13.06 29.08
CA GLY A 599 13.65 13.04 27.77
C GLY A 599 14.52 13.33 26.55
N TYR A 600 15.85 13.15 26.63
CA TYR A 600 16.71 13.13 25.44
C TYR A 600 16.98 11.69 24.98
N ASP A 601 16.81 11.44 23.68
CA ASP A 601 16.95 10.09 23.12
C ASP A 601 18.41 9.65 22.95
N LEU A 602 18.63 8.33 22.85
CA LEU A 602 19.98 7.74 22.76
C LEU A 602 20.78 8.22 21.53
N ASP A 603 20.09 8.59 20.44
CA ASP A 603 20.73 9.19 19.27
C ASP A 603 21.04 10.68 19.47
N GLU A 604 20.22 11.45 20.21
CA GLU A 604 20.56 12.84 20.61
C GLU A 604 21.82 12.87 21.50
N LEU A 605 22.01 11.84 22.34
CA LEU A 605 23.24 11.68 23.12
C LEU A 605 24.47 11.45 22.22
N ARG A 606 24.33 10.68 21.14
CA ARG A 606 25.40 10.42 20.15
C ARG A 606 25.72 11.66 19.33
N GLU A 607 24.70 12.37 18.84
CA GLU A 607 24.84 13.67 18.15
C GLU A 607 25.56 14.70 19.03
N GLY A 608 25.27 14.71 20.34
CA GLY A 608 25.96 15.53 21.33
C GLY A 608 27.45 15.21 21.57
N GLY A 609 27.99 14.19 20.91
CA GLY A 609 29.37 13.76 21.05
C GLY A 609 29.66 13.00 22.36
N MET A 610 28.66 12.38 22.98
CA MET A 610 28.91 11.47 24.11
C MET A 610 29.62 10.20 23.62
N PRO A 611 30.63 9.68 24.34
CA PRO A 611 31.31 8.45 23.94
C PRO A 611 30.35 7.25 23.83
N VAL A 612 30.51 6.40 22.81
CA VAL A 612 29.57 5.30 22.52
C VAL A 612 29.35 4.37 23.72
N HIS A 613 30.41 4.05 24.48
CA HIS A 613 30.31 3.25 25.70
C HIS A 613 29.51 3.96 26.81
N VAL A 614 29.65 5.28 26.96
CA VAL A 614 28.86 6.09 27.91
C VAL A 614 27.38 6.09 27.55
N VAL A 615 27.02 6.15 26.25
CA VAL A 615 25.62 6.05 25.81
C VAL A 615 25.08 4.62 26.01
N GLN A 616 25.87 3.59 25.72
CA GLN A 616 25.48 2.19 25.93
C GLN A 616 25.22 1.86 27.41
N ALA A 617 25.94 2.49 28.34
CA ALA A 617 25.71 2.32 29.78
C ALA A 617 24.36 2.87 30.29
N VAL A 618 23.67 3.70 29.50
CA VAL A 618 22.37 4.31 29.85
C VAL A 618 21.20 3.60 29.13
N ASN A 619 21.49 2.64 28.24
CA ASN A 619 20.50 1.89 27.45
C ASN A 619 19.80 0.76 28.25
N GLY A 620 19.16 1.11 29.37
CA GLY A 620 18.25 0.24 30.13
C GLY A 620 18.85 -0.99 30.83
N ARG A 621 20.17 -1.15 30.87
CA ARG A 621 20.86 -2.30 31.50
C ARG A 621 20.99 -2.15 33.01
N SER A 622 20.92 -3.25 33.75
CA SER A 622 21.22 -3.22 35.20
C SER A 622 22.72 -2.97 35.47
N PRO A 623 23.08 -2.42 36.65
CA PRO A 623 24.48 -2.25 37.05
C PRO A 623 25.29 -3.56 37.02
N LYS A 624 24.63 -4.70 37.26
CA LYS A 624 25.23 -6.04 37.20
C LYS A 624 25.56 -6.48 35.77
N GLU A 625 24.65 -6.26 34.81
CA GLU A 625 24.94 -6.49 33.38
C GLU A 625 26.07 -5.60 32.86
N LEU A 626 26.23 -4.40 33.42
CA LEU A 626 27.33 -3.50 33.07
C LEU A 626 28.66 -3.97 33.69
N HIS A 627 28.64 -4.48 34.92
CA HIS A 627 29.80 -5.15 35.55
C HIS A 627 30.23 -6.40 34.74
N GLU A 628 29.29 -7.29 34.43
CA GLU A 628 29.53 -8.49 33.61
C GLU A 628 29.98 -8.15 32.18
N ALA A 629 29.55 -7.03 31.62
CA ALA A 629 30.04 -6.49 30.34
C ALA A 629 31.38 -5.72 30.45
N GLY A 630 32.05 -5.75 31.60
CA GLY A 630 33.41 -5.20 31.78
C GLY A 630 33.48 -3.68 31.95
N TYR A 631 32.38 -3.00 32.28
CA TYR A 631 32.41 -1.55 32.54
C TYR A 631 33.14 -1.25 33.85
N ALA A 632 34.12 -0.36 33.84
CA ALA A 632 34.80 0.07 35.06
C ALA A 632 33.91 1.01 35.91
N ALA A 633 33.86 0.80 37.22
CA ALA A 633 33.09 1.63 38.16
C ALA A 633 33.40 3.14 38.06
N GLN A 634 34.64 3.52 37.70
CA GLN A 634 35.02 4.92 37.47
C GLN A 634 34.27 5.57 36.30
N VAL A 635 33.88 4.79 35.29
CA VAL A 635 33.07 5.26 34.16
C VAL A 635 31.62 5.42 34.61
N LEU A 636 31.04 4.41 35.25
CA LEU A 636 29.64 4.47 35.71
C LEU A 636 29.40 5.61 36.71
N ARG A 637 30.35 5.88 37.62
CA ARG A 637 30.35 7.06 38.51
C ARG A 637 30.27 8.38 37.74
N LYS A 638 30.89 8.48 36.55
CA LYS A 638 30.83 9.68 35.68
C LYS A 638 29.56 9.71 34.81
N VAL A 639 28.99 8.56 34.47
CA VAL A 639 27.71 8.42 33.73
C VAL A 639 26.53 8.89 34.58
N GLY A 640 26.56 8.63 35.90
CA GLY A 640 25.54 9.04 36.87
C GLY A 640 25.02 7.92 37.78
N PHE A 641 25.74 6.80 37.93
CA PHE A 641 25.37 5.73 38.87
C PHE A 641 25.80 6.08 40.30
N THR A 642 24.94 5.76 41.27
CA THR A 642 25.19 5.95 42.70
C THR A 642 26.09 4.86 43.27
N LEU A 643 26.66 5.09 44.46
CA LEU A 643 27.50 4.08 45.12
C LEU A 643 26.69 2.82 45.48
N VAL A 644 25.43 2.96 45.89
CA VAL A 644 24.54 1.84 46.24
C VAL A 644 24.31 0.95 45.03
N GLU A 645 23.91 1.53 43.88
CA GLU A 645 23.68 0.79 42.64
C GLU A 645 24.93 0.04 42.14
N LEU A 646 26.13 0.54 42.43
CA LEU A 646 27.38 -0.17 42.10
C LEU A 646 27.67 -1.33 43.06
N VAL A 647 27.34 -1.21 44.35
CA VAL A 647 27.46 -2.33 45.30
C VAL A 647 26.43 -3.43 44.97
N ASP A 648 25.19 -3.06 44.68
CA ASP A 648 24.14 -3.99 44.23
C ASP A 648 24.48 -4.61 42.86
N GLY A 649 25.24 -3.90 42.02
CA GLY A 649 25.83 -4.40 40.78
C GLY A 649 26.98 -5.40 40.96
N GLY A 650 27.46 -5.62 42.19
CA GLY A 650 28.53 -6.57 42.51
C GLY A 650 29.96 -6.00 42.47
N TYR A 651 30.15 -4.69 42.28
CA TYR A 651 31.50 -4.09 42.22
C TYR A 651 32.25 -4.21 43.56
N THR A 652 33.50 -4.66 43.48
CA THR A 652 34.33 -4.90 44.67
C THR A 652 34.88 -3.62 45.30
N ALA A 653 35.21 -3.68 46.60
CA ALA A 653 35.89 -2.59 47.30
C ALA A 653 37.20 -2.14 46.64
N SER A 654 37.87 -3.03 45.90
CA SER A 654 39.09 -2.71 45.15
C SER A 654 38.80 -1.88 43.89
N GLU A 655 37.72 -2.16 43.18
CA GLU A 655 37.31 -1.41 41.98
C GLU A 655 36.70 -0.06 42.37
N LEU A 656 35.88 -0.02 43.42
CA LEU A 656 35.31 1.22 43.95
C LEU A 656 36.41 2.18 44.47
N LYS A 657 37.50 1.63 45.03
CA LYS A 657 38.70 2.41 45.36
C LYS A 657 39.36 3.03 44.13
N HIS A 658 39.49 2.30 43.02
CA HIS A 658 40.00 2.85 41.75
C HIS A 658 39.01 3.84 41.10
N ALA A 659 37.71 3.70 41.36
CA ALA A 659 36.70 4.71 41.04
C ALA A 659 36.77 5.96 41.94
N GLY A 660 37.63 5.96 42.97
CA GLY A 660 37.90 7.08 43.86
C GLY A 660 36.91 7.25 45.01
N TYR A 661 36.27 6.17 45.47
CA TYR A 661 35.44 6.19 46.68
C TYR A 661 36.31 6.07 47.95
N GLY A 662 35.92 6.80 48.99
CA GLY A 662 36.60 6.85 50.27
C GLY A 662 36.21 5.70 51.21
N VAL A 663 37.06 5.46 52.22
CA VAL A 663 36.77 4.55 53.33
C VAL A 663 35.50 4.94 54.13
N PRO A 664 35.16 6.24 54.31
CA PRO A 664 33.86 6.64 54.87
C PRO A 664 32.69 6.22 53.96
N ASP A 665 32.71 6.58 52.67
CA ASP A 665 31.65 6.28 51.70
C ASP A 665 31.36 4.77 51.65
N LEU A 666 32.41 3.96 51.59
CA LEU A 666 32.31 2.50 51.57
C LEU A 666 31.80 1.89 52.89
N LYS A 667 31.94 2.61 54.02
CA LYS A 667 31.36 2.20 55.30
C LYS A 667 29.85 2.40 55.34
N GLU A 668 29.36 3.47 54.71
CA GLU A 668 27.92 3.80 54.69
C GLU A 668 27.12 2.80 53.85
N VAL A 669 27.72 2.24 52.79
CA VAL A 669 27.18 1.09 52.03
C VAL A 669 27.60 -0.28 52.59
N GLY A 670 28.12 -0.35 53.81
CA GLY A 670 28.22 -1.58 54.60
C GLY A 670 29.45 -2.47 54.38
N PHE A 671 30.51 -2.03 53.70
CA PHE A 671 31.73 -2.84 53.58
C PHE A 671 32.39 -3.09 54.95
N THR A 672 32.97 -4.28 55.13
CA THR A 672 33.70 -4.65 56.34
C THR A 672 35.15 -4.14 56.30
N ALA A 673 35.77 -3.99 57.47
CA ALA A 673 37.19 -3.63 57.57
C ALA A 673 38.11 -4.64 56.86
N ALA A 674 37.74 -5.93 56.82
CA ALA A 674 38.50 -6.96 56.13
C ALA A 674 38.49 -6.78 54.60
N ALA A 675 37.31 -6.59 53.99
CA ALA A 675 37.19 -6.33 52.55
C ALA A 675 37.95 -5.05 52.12
N LEU A 676 38.07 -4.07 53.02
CA LEU A 676 38.82 -2.84 52.81
C LEU A 676 40.35 -3.01 53.01
N ASN A 677 40.78 -3.86 53.95
CA ASN A 677 42.17 -4.31 54.05
C ASN A 677 42.61 -5.06 52.77
N GLU A 678 41.78 -5.97 52.26
CA GLU A 678 42.00 -6.71 51.00
C GLU A 678 42.09 -5.76 49.79
N ALA A 679 41.24 -4.73 49.74
CA ALA A 679 41.34 -3.61 48.81
C ALA A 679 42.56 -2.69 49.05
N LYS A 680 43.47 -3.05 49.96
CA LYS A 680 44.72 -2.34 50.32
C LYS A 680 44.48 -0.91 50.84
N PHE A 681 43.37 -0.65 51.53
CA PHE A 681 43.25 0.59 52.31
C PHE A 681 44.15 0.50 53.55
N THR A 682 44.72 1.63 53.96
CA THR A 682 45.65 1.64 55.10
C THR A 682 44.90 1.63 56.44
N SER A 683 45.48 1.00 57.45
CA SER A 683 44.93 0.97 58.81
C SER A 683 44.68 2.38 59.38
N ARG A 684 45.45 3.39 58.95
CA ARG A 684 45.21 4.81 59.29
C ARG A 684 43.91 5.36 58.70
N GLN A 685 43.58 5.02 57.44
CA GLN A 685 42.34 5.44 56.79
C GLN A 685 41.11 4.74 57.41
N LEU A 686 41.25 3.45 57.75
CA LEU A 686 40.21 2.70 58.49
C LEU A 686 39.99 3.23 59.91
N HIS A 687 41.06 3.61 60.62
CA HIS A 687 40.94 4.23 61.94
C HIS A 687 40.29 5.62 61.85
N ALA A 688 40.65 6.44 60.86
CA ALA A 688 40.03 7.75 60.61
C ALA A 688 38.53 7.65 60.32
N ALA A 689 38.10 6.62 59.58
CA ALA A 689 36.68 6.29 59.36
C ALA A 689 35.99 5.63 60.57
N ARG A 690 36.61 5.63 61.75
CA ARG A 690 36.09 5.06 63.01
C ARG A 690 35.68 3.58 62.89
N TYR A 691 36.49 2.75 62.25
CA TYR A 691 36.35 1.29 62.40
C TYR A 691 36.89 0.86 63.77
N GLY A 692 36.20 -0.09 64.42
CA GLY A 692 36.60 -0.59 65.74
C GLY A 692 37.83 -1.50 65.65
N PHE A 693 38.80 -1.31 66.55
CA PHE A 693 40.08 -2.03 66.58
C PHE A 693 39.93 -3.56 66.40
N LYS A 694 38.97 -4.17 67.13
CA LYS A 694 38.69 -5.61 67.04
C LYS A 694 38.32 -6.09 65.63
N GLY A 695 37.61 -5.27 64.85
CA GLY A 695 37.25 -5.59 63.46
C GLY A 695 38.38 -5.33 62.46
N MET A 696 39.31 -4.45 62.79
CA MET A 696 40.52 -4.23 61.98
C MET A 696 41.47 -5.43 62.09
N CYS A 697 41.69 -5.94 63.30
CA CYS A 697 42.53 -7.13 63.55
C CYS A 697 41.94 -8.46 63.03
N GLN A 698 40.70 -8.49 62.53
CA GLN A 698 40.07 -9.69 61.97
C GLN A 698 40.29 -9.85 60.46
N GLY A 699 40.93 -8.87 59.80
CA GLY A 699 41.17 -8.86 58.35
C GLY A 699 42.63 -8.66 57.94
N GLY A 700 43.59 -9.00 58.81
CA GLY A 700 45.02 -8.71 58.65
C GLY A 700 45.50 -7.53 59.48
#